data_AF-A0A3M2AJV0-F1
#
_entry.id   AF-A0A3M2AJV0-F1
#
_cell.length_a   1.000
_cell.length_b   1.000
_cell.length_c   1.000
_cell.angle_alpha   90.00
_cell.angle_beta   90.00
_cell.angle_gamma   90.00
#
_symmetry.space_group_name_H-M   'P 1'
#
loop_
_entity.id
_entity.type
_entity.pdbx_description
1 polymer ?
#
loop_
_entity_poly.entity_id
_entity_poly.type
_entity_poly.pdbx_seq_one_letter_code
_entity_poly.pdbx_strand_id
1 'polypeptide(L)'
;MLVAEAMGEGATPRPLCWAGVLPDTQAAAAAELLGVASVLARFEGAAGLAAGDLERLRSRGAGLVATLVAAQRDDGGWSWTGGRQDQASSLETSCESLLALAAARRAGLAVPAATLEAGAGYLDQAFRSIRRQARELKAMVVHARAVLGRPDFPTANALHRERASLSPAGLAHLILAWSEMGRRPMAAELVPLLAERLGDDGAAAVAGNLSWNRSPIEMTALALLALQAAAPEHPRAAAAADWLLGRRPWWPARARGLAVAALAARERGGPGAAERFTVEVRLPGGEVRRLELGPDRPDRLLELPLAAGADRVEVELRLEGRGRPHYSAVLRGFVADLDAGADDRFRIHRRDFLAPQTRYRGRRIPEGFSVLTEAEETWRNTIESLPLGGLGRVEVIWSRNERTNAPEEERDFLVLEVPLPAGARVLADSVQGSFLSWEERDGYLVVWLGTGWQAGWLNFEIAGALPGDYRVLPAALRSAYEPERLALSEPAALRVLGRGRESADPYRPTPDELYHLGLARHQAGDAEGAWTALAALYDRFGDRLREDRLREAATALLFLAIDRGEPRAIVRFFEILKEKNPDLTIDFERVLAVGRAYRELEEYERALLIFRAVVEETFGKDLKVAGALAAHRETAESLAVLDRLWREYPDLPVVVESWLTLSDQLLTAAPRAAADDSLKRAGLDRAALSLRGISLLRLFLALYAEDPLAADAGLNLVSAYLGLEDHETTAELAGELAGRFTAPEYADAFTYTRAVAEWYLGREEEALGLLEGIAAAEYPREGGGVRPSPNRELALYILGQIHHARREVAAAEEYYGRVAEVFRDAREALADLREKRISLPEVTVAEPGGRVELEIEHRNLGQADLLVYAVDLMTLYLREKDLSRVTEVNLAGIEPELRTTVALGGTGELLPTTRKVALELPDPGAYLVICRGDELHASGLVLVSDLELRVKEDPVAGGLRVQALSRKDHSFLRDVDVRVVGSASGSIQLGRTDPRGIFVAEGVAGTATVIARGAGGHYAFYRGTTPLAVADARREQDRAGGLESGDDGLQQEGAYLRNVLDFNSDNQARRMFRLKAQVEAERKGVQVKKVK
;
A
#
# COMPACT_ATOMS: atom_id res chain seq x y z
N MET A 1 -23.93 -14.84 -66.76
CA MET A 1 -23.08 -15.54 -65.77
C MET A 1 -22.64 -14.60 -64.65
N LEU A 2 -21.68 -13.68 -64.85
CA LEU A 2 -21.20 -12.78 -63.76
C LEU A 2 -22.33 -11.98 -63.08
N VAL A 3 -23.33 -11.55 -63.84
CA VAL A 3 -24.54 -10.88 -63.33
C VAL A 3 -25.34 -11.78 -62.39
N ALA A 4 -25.54 -13.06 -62.73
CA ALA A 4 -26.25 -14.02 -61.89
C ALA A 4 -25.47 -14.34 -60.60
N GLU A 5 -24.14 -14.50 -60.71
CA GLU A 5 -23.26 -14.69 -59.55
C GLU A 5 -23.27 -13.46 -58.61
N ALA A 6 -23.24 -12.25 -59.16
CA ALA A 6 -23.33 -11.00 -58.40
C ALA A 6 -24.71 -10.81 -57.73
N MET A 7 -25.80 -11.27 -58.34
CA MET A 7 -27.12 -11.30 -57.70
C MET A 7 -27.24 -12.36 -56.61
N GLY A 8 -26.26 -13.27 -56.47
CA GLY A 8 -26.35 -14.43 -55.59
C GLY A 8 -27.34 -15.49 -56.08
N GLU A 9 -27.83 -15.35 -57.32
CA GLU A 9 -28.79 -16.23 -58.01
C GLU A 9 -28.10 -17.30 -58.86
N GLY A 10 -26.76 -17.39 -58.80
CA GLY A 10 -26.00 -18.43 -59.51
C GLY A 10 -26.63 -19.80 -59.28
N ALA A 11 -26.94 -20.50 -60.38
CA ALA A 11 -27.60 -21.79 -60.50
C ALA A 11 -26.86 -22.92 -59.76
N THR A 12 -26.71 -22.77 -58.45
CA THR A 12 -25.89 -23.60 -57.58
C THR A 12 -26.77 -23.93 -56.39
N PRO A 13 -27.19 -25.19 -56.23
CA PRO A 13 -28.02 -25.55 -55.08
C PRO A 13 -27.21 -25.24 -53.80
N ARG A 14 -27.82 -24.81 -52.70
CA ARG A 14 -27.09 -24.72 -51.42
C ARG A 14 -26.72 -26.14 -50.98
N PRO A 15 -25.53 -26.40 -50.43
CA PRO A 15 -25.14 -27.77 -50.08
C PRO A 15 -26.02 -28.24 -48.92
N LEU A 16 -26.10 -29.56 -48.76
CA LEU A 16 -26.67 -30.16 -47.56
C LEU A 16 -25.77 -29.84 -46.35
N CYS A 17 -26.43 -29.62 -45.21
CA CYS A 17 -26.01 -28.87 -44.02
C CYS A 17 -24.79 -29.40 -43.23
N TRP A 18 -23.84 -30.09 -43.85
CA TRP A 18 -22.56 -30.49 -43.26
C TRP A 18 -21.37 -30.17 -44.19
N ALA A 19 -21.63 -29.78 -45.45
CA ALA A 19 -20.62 -29.57 -46.49
C ALA A 19 -20.25 -28.08 -46.70
N GLY A 20 -19.70 -27.44 -45.68
CA GLY A 20 -18.76 -26.33 -45.89
C GLY A 20 -19.30 -25.00 -46.42
N VAL A 21 -20.60 -24.68 -46.32
CA VAL A 21 -21.00 -23.25 -46.38
C VAL A 21 -20.57 -22.62 -45.08
N LEU A 22 -19.38 -22.02 -45.10
CA LEU A 22 -19.01 -21.14 -44.02
C LEU A 22 -20.07 -20.02 -43.94
N PRO A 23 -20.55 -19.73 -42.73
CA PRO A 23 -21.52 -18.68 -42.49
C PRO A 23 -21.11 -17.32 -43.09
N ASP A 24 -22.10 -16.52 -43.47
CA ASP A 24 -21.85 -15.16 -43.97
C ASP A 24 -21.22 -14.30 -42.86
N THR A 25 -19.99 -13.83 -43.11
CA THR A 25 -19.26 -12.88 -42.26
C THR A 25 -19.39 -11.47 -42.81
N GLN A 26 -19.00 -10.45 -42.04
CA GLN A 26 -18.94 -9.08 -42.56
C GLN A 26 -17.92 -8.95 -43.70
N ALA A 27 -16.83 -9.72 -43.63
CA ALA A 27 -15.86 -9.83 -44.72
C ALA A 27 -16.47 -10.44 -45.98
N ALA A 28 -17.33 -11.46 -45.84
CA ALA A 28 -18.07 -12.02 -46.98
C ALA A 28 -19.02 -10.98 -47.59
N ALA A 29 -19.78 -10.24 -46.78
CA ALA A 29 -20.65 -9.16 -47.25
C ALA A 29 -19.86 -8.05 -47.97
N ALA A 30 -18.68 -7.69 -47.48
CA ALA A 30 -17.78 -6.73 -48.12
C ALA A 30 -17.29 -7.23 -49.48
N ALA A 31 -16.79 -8.46 -49.56
CA ALA A 31 -16.34 -9.02 -50.83
C ALA A 31 -17.49 -9.15 -51.84
N GLU A 32 -18.69 -9.54 -51.41
CA GLU A 32 -19.87 -9.56 -52.29
C GLU A 32 -20.22 -8.17 -52.81
N LEU A 33 -20.18 -7.15 -51.96
CA LEU A 33 -20.40 -5.77 -52.36
C LEU A 33 -19.36 -5.32 -53.39
N LEU A 34 -18.10 -5.68 -53.19
CA LEU A 34 -17.03 -5.41 -54.16
C LEU A 34 -17.32 -6.08 -55.51
N GLY A 35 -17.82 -7.32 -55.52
CA GLY A 35 -18.24 -8.02 -56.73
C GLY A 35 -19.39 -7.31 -57.44
N VAL A 36 -20.46 -6.98 -56.71
CA VAL A 36 -21.63 -6.24 -57.23
C VAL A 36 -21.23 -4.88 -57.79
N ALA A 37 -20.43 -4.11 -57.05
CA ALA A 37 -19.93 -2.80 -57.48
C ALA A 37 -19.08 -2.90 -58.75
N SER A 38 -18.23 -3.92 -58.85
CA SER A 38 -17.39 -4.14 -60.04
C SER A 38 -18.23 -4.49 -61.28
N VAL A 39 -19.30 -5.28 -61.11
CA VAL A 39 -20.25 -5.58 -62.20
C VAL A 39 -21.03 -4.32 -62.59
N LEU A 40 -21.50 -3.52 -61.63
CA LEU A 40 -22.20 -2.26 -61.91
C LEU A 40 -21.30 -1.28 -62.69
N ALA A 41 -20.06 -1.09 -62.25
CA ALA A 41 -19.08 -0.21 -62.90
C ALA A 41 -18.77 -0.64 -64.34
N ARG A 42 -18.85 -1.94 -64.66
CA ARG A 42 -18.68 -2.45 -66.04
C ARG A 42 -19.82 -2.04 -66.97
N PHE A 43 -21.05 -2.00 -66.48
CA PHE A 43 -22.24 -1.71 -67.30
C PHE A 43 -22.67 -0.23 -67.26
N GLU A 44 -21.92 0.61 -66.54
CA GLU A 44 -22.14 2.05 -66.50
C GLU A 44 -21.78 2.68 -67.87
N GLY A 45 -22.81 2.95 -68.69
CA GLY A 45 -22.65 3.59 -70.01
C GLY A 45 -22.57 2.64 -71.22
N ALA A 46 -22.64 1.31 -71.03
CA ALA A 46 -22.64 0.34 -72.11
C ALA A 46 -24.05 -0.26 -72.35
N ALA A 47 -24.52 -0.26 -73.62
CA ALA A 47 -25.73 -0.98 -73.99
C ALA A 47 -25.49 -2.49 -73.89
N GLY A 48 -26.18 -3.19 -72.99
CA GLY A 48 -26.02 -4.64 -72.87
C GLY A 48 -26.69 -5.34 -71.69
N LEU A 49 -27.08 -4.62 -70.62
CA LEU A 49 -27.80 -5.21 -69.49
C LEU A 49 -29.29 -4.84 -69.54
N ALA A 50 -30.19 -5.81 -69.29
CA ALA A 50 -31.62 -5.53 -69.18
C ALA A 50 -31.88 -4.59 -67.99
N ALA A 51 -32.81 -3.63 -68.17
CA ALA A 51 -33.10 -2.63 -67.13
C ALA A 51 -33.53 -3.26 -65.79
N GLY A 52 -34.24 -4.39 -65.81
CA GLY A 52 -34.63 -5.13 -64.60
C GLY A 52 -33.44 -5.75 -63.86
N ASP A 53 -32.43 -6.25 -64.58
CA ASP A 53 -31.22 -6.83 -63.96
C ASP A 53 -30.35 -5.75 -63.32
N LEU A 54 -30.28 -4.57 -63.95
CA LEU A 54 -29.59 -3.41 -63.39
C LEU A 54 -30.23 -2.97 -62.06
N GLU A 55 -31.56 -2.90 -62.01
CA GLU A 55 -32.28 -2.51 -60.79
C GLU A 55 -32.13 -3.54 -59.67
N ARG A 56 -32.16 -4.83 -60.01
CA ARG A 56 -31.88 -5.91 -59.04
C ARG A 56 -30.45 -5.83 -58.47
N LEU A 57 -29.44 -5.59 -59.33
CA LEU A 57 -28.06 -5.41 -58.88
C LEU A 57 -27.90 -4.18 -57.98
N ARG A 58 -28.52 -3.05 -58.32
CA ARG A 58 -28.53 -1.85 -57.48
C ARG A 58 -29.20 -2.09 -56.13
N SER A 59 -30.34 -2.77 -56.13
CA SER A 59 -31.07 -3.13 -54.91
C SER A 59 -30.25 -4.05 -54.01
N ARG A 60 -29.59 -5.08 -54.59
CA ARG A 60 -28.68 -5.97 -53.85
C ARG A 60 -27.48 -5.20 -53.29
N GLY A 61 -26.86 -4.35 -54.10
CA GLY A 61 -25.74 -3.49 -53.69
C GLY A 61 -26.13 -2.55 -52.55
N ALA A 62 -27.28 -1.89 -52.63
CA ALA A 62 -27.81 -1.03 -51.57
C ALA A 62 -28.05 -1.80 -50.27
N GLY A 63 -28.60 -3.02 -50.34
CA GLY A 63 -28.78 -3.89 -49.17
C GLY A 63 -27.45 -4.31 -48.51
N LEU A 64 -26.43 -4.60 -49.30
CA LEU A 64 -25.08 -4.91 -48.79
C LEU A 64 -24.40 -3.67 -48.17
N VAL A 65 -24.55 -2.49 -48.79
CA VAL A 65 -24.09 -1.22 -48.18
C VAL A 65 -24.78 -1.00 -46.84
N ALA A 66 -26.10 -1.14 -46.78
CA ALA A 66 -26.85 -0.97 -45.54
C ALA A 66 -26.40 -1.96 -44.45
N THR A 67 -26.10 -3.22 -44.82
CA THR A 67 -25.58 -4.23 -43.91
C THR A 67 -24.24 -3.81 -43.31
N LEU A 68 -23.29 -3.37 -44.14
CA LEU A 68 -21.98 -2.92 -43.66
C LEU A 68 -22.08 -1.62 -42.86
N VAL A 69 -22.89 -0.66 -43.28
CA VAL A 69 -23.10 0.60 -42.53
C VAL A 69 -23.68 0.31 -41.13
N ALA A 70 -24.65 -0.59 -41.02
CA ALA A 70 -25.24 -0.98 -39.74
C ALA A 70 -24.28 -1.79 -38.86
N ALA A 71 -23.32 -2.51 -39.45
CA ALA A 71 -22.32 -3.30 -38.74
C ALA A 71 -21.07 -2.50 -38.33
N GLN A 72 -20.96 -1.22 -38.72
CA GLN A 72 -19.87 -0.35 -38.30
C GLN A 72 -19.95 -0.08 -36.80
N ARG A 73 -18.81 -0.16 -36.12
CA ARG A 73 -18.70 -0.02 -34.66
C ARG A 73 -18.38 1.41 -34.26
N ASP A 74 -18.48 1.69 -32.96
CA ASP A 74 -18.19 3.02 -32.39
C ASP A 74 -16.74 3.46 -32.59
N ASP A 75 -15.79 2.52 -32.70
CA ASP A 75 -14.39 2.80 -33.05
C ASP A 75 -14.17 3.13 -34.53
N GLY A 76 -15.23 3.05 -35.35
CA GLY A 76 -15.23 3.27 -36.79
C GLY A 76 -14.90 2.03 -37.62
N GLY A 77 -14.44 0.94 -37.02
CA GLY A 77 -14.07 -0.29 -37.73
C GLY A 77 -15.22 -1.31 -37.87
N TRP A 78 -14.87 -2.48 -38.39
CA TRP A 78 -15.75 -3.64 -38.54
C TRP A 78 -15.16 -4.89 -37.88
N SER A 79 -15.98 -5.59 -37.09
CA SER A 79 -15.65 -6.92 -36.57
C SER A 79 -15.84 -8.00 -37.65
N TRP A 80 -15.17 -9.15 -37.49
CA TRP A 80 -15.27 -10.25 -38.46
C TRP A 80 -16.71 -10.74 -38.69
N THR A 81 -17.52 -10.88 -37.64
CA THR A 81 -18.87 -11.48 -37.73
C THR A 81 -20.03 -10.50 -37.55
N GLY A 82 -19.76 -9.24 -37.17
CA GLY A 82 -20.81 -8.24 -36.94
C GLY A 82 -21.62 -8.52 -35.67
N GLY A 83 -21.02 -9.21 -34.68
CA GLY A 83 -21.65 -9.58 -33.42
C GLY A 83 -21.86 -8.41 -32.45
N ARG A 84 -21.88 -8.70 -31.15
CA ARG A 84 -22.13 -7.72 -30.08
C ARG A 84 -21.25 -6.46 -30.22
N GLN A 85 -21.77 -5.29 -29.83
CA GLN A 85 -21.08 -3.99 -29.89
C GLN A 85 -19.86 -3.83 -28.95
N ASP A 86 -19.58 -4.81 -28.08
CA ASP A 86 -18.40 -4.88 -27.20
C ASP A 86 -17.18 -5.60 -27.82
N GLN A 87 -17.36 -6.40 -28.87
CA GLN A 87 -16.29 -7.03 -29.66
C GLN A 87 -15.28 -6.02 -30.28
N ALA A 88 -14.03 -6.42 -30.50
CA ALA A 88 -13.06 -5.57 -31.19
C ALA A 88 -13.28 -5.56 -32.73
N SER A 89 -13.03 -4.43 -33.37
CA SER A 89 -12.89 -4.37 -34.84
C SER A 89 -11.66 -5.15 -35.32
N SER A 90 -11.80 -5.86 -36.43
CA SER A 90 -10.69 -6.53 -37.14
C SER A 90 -10.15 -5.60 -38.22
N LEU A 91 -8.82 -5.51 -38.29
CA LEU A 91 -8.15 -4.69 -39.29
C LEU A 91 -8.44 -5.18 -40.71
N GLU A 92 -8.39 -6.50 -40.90
CA GLU A 92 -8.63 -7.16 -42.18
C GLU A 92 -10.05 -6.91 -42.68
N THR A 93 -11.04 -7.14 -41.82
CA THR A 93 -12.45 -6.91 -42.15
C THR A 93 -12.74 -5.45 -42.45
N SER A 94 -12.11 -4.53 -41.70
CA SER A 94 -12.25 -3.10 -41.92
C SER A 94 -11.64 -2.63 -43.24
N CYS A 95 -10.46 -3.16 -43.61
CA CYS A 95 -9.84 -2.89 -44.90
C CYS A 95 -10.75 -3.35 -46.06
N GLU A 96 -11.29 -4.57 -45.99
CA GLU A 96 -12.18 -5.09 -47.04
C GLU A 96 -13.49 -4.31 -47.13
N SER A 97 -14.09 -3.99 -45.98
CA SER A 97 -15.33 -3.21 -45.92
C SER A 97 -15.14 -1.84 -46.55
N LEU A 98 -14.02 -1.16 -46.27
CA LEU A 98 -13.72 0.15 -46.85
C LEU A 98 -13.41 0.07 -48.34
N LEU A 99 -12.68 -0.95 -48.81
CA LEU A 99 -12.44 -1.19 -50.23
C LEU A 99 -13.76 -1.40 -50.98
N ALA A 100 -14.66 -2.21 -50.42
CA ALA A 100 -15.97 -2.49 -50.99
C ALA A 100 -16.90 -1.28 -51.01
N LEU A 101 -16.98 -0.53 -49.90
CA LEU A 101 -17.78 0.70 -49.81
C LEU A 101 -17.24 1.80 -50.75
N ALA A 102 -15.92 1.92 -50.90
CA ALA A 102 -15.34 2.85 -51.86
C ALA A 102 -15.61 2.43 -53.32
N ALA A 103 -15.54 1.13 -53.63
CA ALA A 103 -15.93 0.61 -54.94
C ALA A 103 -17.42 0.85 -55.23
N ALA A 104 -18.29 0.61 -54.24
CA ALA A 104 -19.73 0.87 -54.34
C ALA A 104 -20.03 2.35 -54.62
N ARG A 105 -19.35 3.26 -53.91
CA ARG A 105 -19.46 4.71 -54.16
C ARG A 105 -19.00 5.09 -55.57
N ARG A 106 -17.90 4.49 -56.05
CA ARG A 106 -17.41 4.70 -57.42
C ARG A 106 -18.38 4.19 -58.49
N ALA A 107 -19.13 3.12 -58.20
CA ALA A 107 -20.15 2.53 -59.07
C ALA A 107 -21.54 3.19 -58.97
N GLY A 108 -21.64 4.36 -58.31
CA GLY A 108 -22.89 5.13 -58.21
C GLY A 108 -23.88 4.69 -57.13
N LEU A 109 -23.48 3.80 -56.20
CA LEU A 109 -24.31 3.46 -55.03
C LEU A 109 -24.18 4.52 -53.93
N ALA A 110 -25.29 4.79 -53.23
CA ALA A 110 -25.32 5.75 -52.13
C ALA A 110 -24.59 5.20 -50.89
N VAL A 111 -23.41 5.73 -50.59
CA VAL A 111 -22.60 5.38 -49.41
C VAL A 111 -22.41 6.62 -48.53
N PRO A 112 -22.79 6.59 -47.25
CA PRO A 112 -22.62 7.72 -46.34
C PRO A 112 -21.13 8.13 -46.19
N ALA A 113 -20.84 9.42 -46.35
CA ALA A 113 -19.47 9.93 -46.19
C ALA A 113 -18.95 9.73 -44.76
N ALA A 114 -19.80 9.91 -43.76
CA ALA A 114 -19.45 9.72 -42.35
C ALA A 114 -18.92 8.30 -42.05
N THR A 115 -19.51 7.27 -42.66
CA THR A 115 -19.06 5.87 -42.52
C THR A 115 -17.64 5.68 -43.05
N LEU A 116 -17.33 6.23 -44.23
CA LEU A 116 -16.00 6.16 -44.82
C LEU A 116 -14.96 6.93 -44.01
N GLU A 117 -15.32 8.11 -43.50
CA GLU A 117 -14.43 8.94 -42.67
C GLU A 117 -14.12 8.27 -41.32
N ALA A 118 -15.14 7.71 -40.65
CA ALA A 118 -14.96 6.97 -39.41
C ALA A 118 -14.07 5.73 -39.60
N GLY A 119 -14.30 4.95 -40.66
CA GLY A 119 -13.46 3.79 -40.97
C GLY A 119 -12.04 4.16 -41.37
N ALA A 120 -11.84 5.28 -42.07
CA ALA A 120 -10.51 5.80 -42.34
C ALA A 120 -9.78 6.19 -41.04
N GLY A 121 -10.50 6.81 -40.09
CA GLY A 121 -9.99 7.11 -38.75
C GLY A 121 -9.56 5.85 -37.99
N TYR A 122 -10.38 4.81 -38.00
CA TYR A 122 -10.02 3.50 -37.44
C TYR A 122 -8.74 2.94 -38.07
N LEU A 123 -8.65 2.92 -39.41
CA LEU A 123 -7.46 2.42 -40.10
C LEU A 123 -6.21 3.23 -39.73
N ASP A 124 -6.30 4.57 -39.66
CA ASP A 124 -5.17 5.43 -39.30
C ASP A 124 -4.67 5.15 -37.87
N GLN A 125 -5.56 4.77 -36.95
CA GLN A 125 -5.22 4.36 -35.59
C GLN A 125 -4.64 2.94 -35.56
N ALA A 126 -5.34 1.96 -36.12
CA ALA A 126 -4.95 0.55 -36.12
C ALA A 126 -3.64 0.31 -36.90
N PHE A 127 -3.36 1.13 -37.92
CA PHE A 127 -2.10 1.05 -38.68
C PHE A 127 -0.86 1.30 -37.80
N ARG A 128 -0.97 2.12 -36.75
CA ARG A 128 0.14 2.44 -35.85
C ARG A 128 0.54 1.26 -34.96
N SER A 129 -0.39 0.34 -34.68
CA SER A 129 -0.14 -0.85 -33.86
C SER A 129 0.39 -2.05 -34.65
N ILE A 130 0.46 -1.98 -35.99
CA ILE A 130 0.92 -3.10 -36.81
C ILE A 130 2.43 -3.33 -36.61
N ARG A 131 2.80 -4.55 -36.21
CA ARG A 131 4.20 -4.98 -36.05
C ARG A 131 5.01 -4.70 -37.31
N ARG A 132 6.31 -4.40 -37.14
CA ARG A 132 7.21 -4.11 -38.28
C ARG A 132 7.26 -5.26 -39.29
N GLN A 133 7.21 -6.50 -38.81
CA GLN A 133 7.33 -7.73 -39.59
C GLN A 133 6.04 -8.13 -40.31
N ALA A 134 4.87 -7.59 -39.92
CA ALA A 134 3.57 -7.89 -40.52
C ALA A 134 3.37 -7.13 -41.84
N ARG A 135 4.23 -7.42 -42.83
CA ARG A 135 4.31 -6.69 -44.11
C ARG A 135 3.03 -6.81 -44.94
N GLU A 136 2.37 -7.96 -44.91
CA GLU A 136 1.12 -8.21 -45.63
C GLU A 136 -0.02 -7.30 -45.15
N LEU A 137 -0.25 -7.23 -43.84
CA LEU A 137 -1.24 -6.31 -43.25
C LEU A 137 -0.94 -4.86 -43.61
N LYS A 138 0.34 -4.45 -43.57
CA LYS A 138 0.73 -3.10 -43.99
C LYS A 138 0.41 -2.82 -45.45
N ALA A 139 0.69 -3.77 -46.35
CA ALA A 139 0.37 -3.62 -47.77
C ALA A 139 -1.15 -3.49 -48.00
N MET A 140 -1.94 -4.30 -47.30
CA MET A 140 -3.41 -4.25 -47.35
C MET A 140 -3.97 -2.91 -46.84
N VAL A 141 -3.45 -2.38 -45.72
CA VAL A 141 -3.88 -1.07 -45.20
C VAL A 141 -3.46 0.07 -46.14
N VAL A 142 -2.24 0.04 -46.67
CA VAL A 142 -1.77 1.02 -47.66
C VAL A 142 -2.66 1.01 -48.90
N HIS A 143 -3.09 -0.16 -49.37
CA HIS A 143 -4.04 -0.29 -50.46
C HIS A 143 -5.40 0.34 -50.13
N ALA A 144 -5.99 -0.01 -48.98
CA ALA A 144 -7.27 0.57 -48.56
C ALA A 144 -7.19 2.11 -48.43
N ARG A 145 -6.12 2.63 -47.82
CA ARG A 145 -5.90 4.09 -47.67
C ARG A 145 -5.72 4.79 -49.03
N ALA A 146 -5.04 4.16 -49.99
CA ALA A 146 -4.89 4.69 -51.34
C ALA A 146 -6.26 4.83 -52.05
N VAL A 147 -7.11 3.80 -51.96
CA VAL A 147 -8.48 3.82 -52.53
C VAL A 147 -9.36 4.91 -51.89
N LEU A 148 -9.17 5.18 -50.59
CA LEU A 148 -9.87 6.24 -49.87
C LEU A 148 -9.32 7.66 -50.16
N GLY A 149 -8.33 7.80 -51.05
CA GLY A 149 -7.72 9.08 -51.38
C GLY A 149 -6.73 9.60 -50.33
N ARG A 150 -6.22 8.74 -49.44
CA ARG A 150 -5.26 9.05 -48.37
C ARG A 150 -3.94 8.25 -48.54
N PRO A 151 -3.20 8.41 -49.65
CA PRO A 151 -2.07 7.55 -49.95
C PRO A 151 -0.89 7.74 -48.98
N ASP A 152 -0.29 6.63 -48.53
CA ASP A 152 0.92 6.61 -47.69
C ASP A 152 2.14 6.19 -48.53
N PHE A 153 2.70 7.16 -49.25
CA PHE A 153 3.87 6.94 -50.09
C PHE A 153 5.10 6.42 -49.30
N PRO A 154 5.46 6.96 -48.12
CA PRO A 154 6.59 6.47 -47.34
C PRO A 154 6.50 4.96 -47.02
N THR A 155 5.34 4.49 -46.55
CA THR A 155 5.15 3.07 -46.24
C THR A 155 5.16 2.23 -47.52
N ALA A 156 4.44 2.66 -48.56
CA ALA A 156 4.43 1.94 -49.85
C ALA A 156 5.84 1.78 -50.42
N ASN A 157 6.66 2.83 -50.36
CA ASN A 157 8.05 2.81 -50.82
C ASN A 157 8.95 1.92 -49.94
N ALA A 158 8.73 1.90 -48.63
CA ALA A 158 9.42 0.98 -47.73
C ALA A 158 9.12 -0.49 -48.06
N LEU A 159 7.84 -0.83 -48.26
CA LEU A 159 7.43 -2.17 -48.68
C LEU A 159 7.97 -2.53 -50.06
N HIS A 160 8.01 -1.57 -51.00
CA HIS A 160 8.56 -1.77 -52.33
C HIS A 160 10.08 -2.06 -52.32
N ARG A 161 10.84 -1.44 -51.41
CA ARG A 161 12.26 -1.78 -51.21
C ARG A 161 12.45 -3.21 -50.70
N GLU A 162 11.52 -3.70 -49.89
CA GLU A 162 11.52 -5.06 -49.33
C GLU A 162 10.71 -6.08 -50.17
N ARG A 163 10.38 -5.75 -51.43
CA ARG A 163 9.46 -6.50 -52.31
C ARG A 163 9.73 -7.99 -52.44
N ALA A 164 11.00 -8.42 -52.43
CA ALA A 164 11.35 -9.84 -52.51
C ALA A 164 10.85 -10.67 -51.30
N SER A 165 10.67 -10.02 -50.15
CA SER A 165 10.20 -10.64 -48.91
C SER A 165 8.69 -10.56 -48.69
N LEU A 166 7.94 -9.97 -49.63
CA LEU A 166 6.50 -9.88 -49.54
C LEU A 166 5.85 -11.22 -49.90
N SER A 167 4.77 -11.53 -49.18
CA SER A 167 3.87 -12.62 -49.52
C SER A 167 3.16 -12.33 -50.85
N PRO A 168 2.63 -13.35 -51.55
CA PRO A 168 1.79 -13.15 -52.73
C PRO A 168 0.67 -12.09 -52.53
N ALA A 169 -0.03 -12.14 -51.39
CA ALA A 169 -1.05 -11.15 -51.05
C ALA A 169 -0.47 -9.75 -50.84
N GLY A 170 0.67 -9.64 -50.15
CA GLY A 170 1.37 -8.38 -49.95
C GLY A 170 1.82 -7.73 -51.26
N LEU A 171 2.30 -8.52 -52.23
CA LEU A 171 2.65 -8.05 -53.57
C LEU A 171 1.41 -7.54 -54.32
N ALA A 172 0.32 -8.30 -54.31
CA ALA A 172 -0.91 -7.93 -55.02
C ALA A 172 -1.52 -6.64 -54.46
N HIS A 173 -1.62 -6.50 -53.13
CA HIS A 173 -2.09 -5.27 -52.50
C HIS A 173 -1.16 -4.08 -52.78
N LEU A 174 0.16 -4.26 -52.77
CA LEU A 174 1.09 -3.18 -53.09
C LEU A 174 1.01 -2.74 -54.56
N ILE A 175 0.80 -3.68 -55.49
CA ILE A 175 0.53 -3.38 -56.91
C ILE A 175 -0.74 -2.53 -57.03
N LEU A 176 -1.84 -2.95 -56.40
CA LEU A 176 -3.10 -2.24 -56.43
C LEU A 176 -2.97 -0.85 -55.79
N ALA A 177 -2.25 -0.73 -54.68
CA ALA A 177 -1.95 0.55 -54.04
C ALA A 177 -1.19 1.50 -54.99
N TRP A 178 -0.14 1.02 -55.66
CA TRP A 178 0.60 1.84 -56.63
C TRP A 178 -0.25 2.28 -57.83
N SER A 179 -1.14 1.40 -58.29
CA SER A 179 -2.08 1.71 -59.37
C SER A 179 -3.08 2.79 -58.97
N GLU A 180 -3.66 2.71 -57.77
CA GLU A 180 -4.57 3.74 -57.22
C GLU A 180 -3.85 5.07 -56.95
N MET A 181 -2.57 5.03 -56.57
CA MET A 181 -1.71 6.23 -56.45
C MET A 181 -1.29 6.83 -57.80
N GLY A 182 -1.67 6.22 -58.93
CA GLY A 182 -1.27 6.66 -60.28
C GLY A 182 0.21 6.39 -60.64
N ARG A 183 0.92 5.56 -59.88
CA ARG A 183 2.35 5.24 -60.06
C ARG A 183 2.56 3.95 -60.87
N ARG A 184 2.04 3.92 -62.10
CA ARG A 184 2.07 2.73 -62.98
C ARG A 184 3.46 2.08 -63.13
N PRO A 185 4.58 2.81 -63.29
CA PRO A 185 5.90 2.18 -63.40
C PRO A 185 6.29 1.34 -62.17
N MET A 186 5.97 1.82 -60.96
CA MET A 186 6.26 1.09 -59.72
C MET A 186 5.38 -0.14 -59.56
N ALA A 187 4.12 -0.07 -60.00
CA ALA A 187 3.23 -1.22 -60.05
C ALA A 187 3.75 -2.29 -61.03
N ALA A 188 4.19 -1.89 -62.22
CA ALA A 188 4.72 -2.77 -63.25
C ALA A 188 6.01 -3.49 -62.82
N GLU A 189 6.87 -2.87 -62.00
CA GLU A 189 8.09 -3.51 -61.47
C GLU A 189 7.78 -4.73 -60.58
N LEU A 190 6.62 -4.76 -59.92
CA LEU A 190 6.21 -5.86 -59.04
C LEU A 190 5.52 -7.01 -59.77
N VAL A 191 5.07 -6.79 -61.02
CA VAL A 191 4.34 -7.79 -61.81
C VAL A 191 5.13 -9.09 -62.02
N PRO A 192 6.44 -9.07 -62.38
CA PRO A 192 7.21 -10.30 -62.53
C PRO A 192 7.25 -11.13 -61.24
N LEU A 193 7.45 -10.47 -60.08
CA LEU A 193 7.48 -11.14 -58.78
C LEU A 193 6.14 -11.78 -58.43
N LEU A 194 5.02 -11.11 -58.73
CA LEU A 194 3.69 -11.70 -58.53
C LEU A 194 3.45 -12.86 -59.51
N ALA A 195 3.83 -12.72 -60.78
CA ALA A 195 3.65 -13.74 -61.80
C ALA A 195 4.43 -15.03 -61.51
N GLU A 196 5.62 -14.94 -60.92
CA GLU A 196 6.39 -16.09 -60.41
C GLU A 196 5.67 -16.85 -59.29
N ARG A 197 4.75 -16.20 -58.58
CA ARG A 197 3.92 -16.81 -57.53
C ARG A 197 2.61 -17.37 -58.06
N LEU A 198 2.37 -17.33 -59.37
CA LEU A 198 1.29 -18.08 -60.00
C LEU A 198 1.85 -19.39 -60.57
N GLY A 199 1.05 -20.45 -60.58
CA GLY A 199 1.30 -21.66 -61.36
C GLY A 199 1.08 -21.41 -62.85
N ASP A 200 1.56 -22.34 -63.69
CA ASP A 200 1.32 -22.27 -65.15
C ASP A 200 -0.17 -22.38 -65.50
N ASP A 201 -0.94 -23.04 -64.63
CA ASP A 201 -2.40 -23.10 -64.68
C ASP A 201 -3.09 -21.79 -64.24
N GLY A 202 -2.33 -20.82 -63.71
CA GLY A 202 -2.82 -19.53 -63.24
C GLY A 202 -3.18 -19.48 -61.75
N ALA A 203 -3.08 -20.59 -61.00
CA ALA A 203 -3.37 -20.62 -59.57
C ALA A 203 -2.33 -19.82 -58.77
N ALA A 204 -2.77 -18.92 -57.90
CA ALA A 204 -1.83 -18.20 -57.04
C ALA A 204 -1.37 -19.08 -55.86
N ALA A 205 -0.06 -19.05 -55.58
CA ALA A 205 0.50 -19.64 -54.38
C ALA A 205 -0.03 -18.90 -53.14
N VAL A 206 -0.41 -19.66 -52.12
CA VAL A 206 -0.87 -19.14 -50.82
C VAL A 206 0.16 -19.30 -49.72
N ALA A 207 1.26 -20.02 -50.00
CA ALA A 207 2.34 -20.22 -49.06
C ALA A 207 2.98 -18.88 -48.67
N GLY A 208 3.11 -18.66 -47.36
CA GLY A 208 3.64 -17.42 -46.79
C GLY A 208 2.63 -16.28 -46.63
N ASN A 209 1.39 -16.43 -47.11
CA ASN A 209 0.32 -15.50 -46.78
C ASN A 209 -0.11 -15.65 -45.30
N LEU A 210 -0.71 -14.60 -44.74
CA LEU A 210 -1.49 -14.70 -43.51
C LEU A 210 -2.76 -15.51 -43.74
N SER A 211 -3.31 -16.12 -42.68
CA SER A 211 -4.52 -16.95 -42.77
C SER A 211 -5.65 -16.30 -43.57
N TRP A 212 -5.81 -14.98 -43.40
CA TRP A 212 -6.77 -14.16 -44.13
C TRP A 212 -6.73 -14.31 -45.65
N ASN A 213 -5.56 -14.53 -46.25
CA ASN A 213 -5.38 -14.64 -47.70
C ASN A 213 -4.88 -16.02 -48.13
N ARG A 214 -5.17 -17.07 -47.34
CA ARG A 214 -4.75 -18.44 -47.68
C ARG A 214 -5.75 -19.24 -48.51
N SER A 215 -6.93 -18.68 -48.82
CA SER A 215 -7.84 -19.28 -49.79
C SER A 215 -7.24 -19.17 -51.20
N PRO A 216 -7.02 -20.30 -51.93
CA PRO A 216 -6.46 -20.26 -53.28
C PRO A 216 -7.34 -19.49 -54.27
N ILE A 217 -8.67 -19.54 -54.09
CA ILE A 217 -9.62 -18.81 -54.94
C ILE A 217 -9.51 -17.31 -54.69
N GLU A 218 -9.52 -16.89 -53.43
CA GLU A 218 -9.43 -15.47 -53.05
C GLU A 218 -8.09 -14.87 -53.48
N MET A 219 -6.98 -15.57 -53.24
CA MET A 219 -5.65 -15.11 -53.62
C MET A 219 -5.49 -15.03 -55.15
N THR A 220 -6.03 -16.00 -55.89
CA THR A 220 -5.99 -15.97 -57.37
C THR A 220 -6.82 -14.82 -57.92
N ALA A 221 -7.99 -14.53 -57.34
CA ALA A 221 -8.80 -13.37 -57.68
C ALA A 221 -8.10 -12.04 -57.38
N LEU A 222 -7.46 -11.92 -56.20
CA LEU A 222 -6.68 -10.75 -55.83
C LEU A 222 -5.47 -10.53 -56.75
N ALA A 223 -4.75 -11.60 -57.10
CA ALA A 223 -3.64 -11.55 -58.04
C ALA A 223 -4.11 -11.14 -59.45
N LEU A 224 -5.25 -11.65 -59.90
CA LEU A 224 -5.85 -11.27 -61.18
C LEU A 224 -6.23 -9.77 -61.20
N LEU A 225 -6.83 -9.25 -60.14
CA LEU A 225 -7.10 -7.81 -60.00
C LEU A 225 -5.82 -6.98 -60.09
N ALA A 226 -4.77 -7.39 -59.37
CA ALA A 226 -3.47 -6.70 -59.39
C ALA A 226 -2.83 -6.71 -60.79
N LEU A 227 -2.84 -7.87 -61.47
CA LEU A 227 -2.34 -7.99 -62.83
C LEU A 227 -3.12 -7.11 -63.81
N GLN A 228 -4.45 -7.05 -63.71
CA GLN A 228 -5.27 -6.19 -64.58
C GLN A 228 -5.02 -4.70 -64.37
N ALA A 229 -4.74 -4.30 -63.13
CA ALA A 229 -4.45 -2.91 -62.80
C ALA A 229 -3.09 -2.43 -63.35
N ALA A 230 -2.08 -3.32 -63.35
CA ALA A 230 -0.70 -2.96 -63.72
C ALA A 230 -0.25 -3.44 -65.11
N ALA A 231 -0.66 -4.64 -65.53
CA ALA A 231 -0.24 -5.31 -66.77
C ALA A 231 -1.34 -6.24 -67.33
N PRO A 232 -2.45 -5.70 -67.87
CA PRO A 232 -3.63 -6.49 -68.27
C PRO A 232 -3.36 -7.51 -69.38
N GLU A 233 -2.39 -7.26 -70.25
CA GLU A 233 -1.99 -8.13 -71.35
C GLU A 233 -1.03 -9.27 -70.92
N HIS A 234 -0.68 -9.35 -69.63
CA HIS A 234 0.23 -10.39 -69.14
C HIS A 234 -0.42 -11.79 -69.27
N PRO A 235 0.28 -12.81 -69.82
CA PRO A 235 -0.30 -14.15 -70.05
C PRO A 235 -0.91 -14.79 -68.81
N ARG A 236 -0.30 -14.60 -67.64
CA ARG A 236 -0.81 -15.13 -66.37
C ARG A 236 -2.16 -14.54 -65.95
N ALA A 237 -2.55 -13.36 -66.45
CA ALA A 237 -3.88 -12.81 -66.18
C ALA A 237 -4.99 -13.59 -66.91
N ALA A 238 -4.69 -14.16 -68.10
CA ALA A 238 -5.63 -15.04 -68.80
C ALA A 238 -5.76 -16.39 -68.08
N ALA A 239 -4.61 -17.00 -67.76
CA ALA A 239 -4.57 -18.28 -67.04
C ALA A 239 -5.32 -18.20 -65.68
N ALA A 240 -5.09 -17.16 -64.88
CA ALA A 240 -5.79 -16.97 -63.60
C ALA A 240 -7.31 -16.83 -63.77
N ALA A 241 -7.78 -16.16 -64.83
CA ALA A 241 -9.21 -16.03 -65.11
C ALA A 241 -9.84 -17.38 -65.50
N ASP A 242 -9.17 -18.14 -66.39
CA ASP A 242 -9.62 -19.48 -66.79
C ASP A 242 -9.64 -20.43 -65.60
N TRP A 243 -8.63 -20.37 -64.72
CA TRP A 243 -8.57 -21.14 -63.50
C TRP A 243 -9.73 -20.83 -62.55
N LEU A 244 -10.03 -19.55 -62.31
CA LEU A 244 -11.17 -19.14 -61.49
C LEU A 244 -12.48 -19.68 -62.07
N LEU A 245 -12.70 -19.53 -63.39
CA LEU A 245 -13.90 -20.04 -64.05
C LEU A 245 -14.05 -21.57 -63.91
N GLY A 246 -12.94 -22.31 -63.89
CA GLY A 246 -12.89 -23.75 -63.68
C GLY A 246 -13.14 -24.21 -62.23
N ARG A 247 -13.07 -23.30 -61.25
CA ARG A 247 -13.26 -23.59 -59.81
C ARG A 247 -14.63 -23.18 -59.27
N ARG A 248 -15.61 -22.99 -60.15
CA ARG A 248 -16.99 -22.69 -59.75
C ARG A 248 -17.68 -23.95 -59.20
N PRO A 249 -18.56 -23.80 -58.19
CA PRO A 249 -18.93 -22.55 -57.54
C PRO A 249 -17.84 -22.04 -56.58
N TRP A 250 -17.68 -20.73 -56.45
CA TRP A 250 -16.65 -20.11 -55.61
C TRP A 250 -17.08 -20.02 -54.16
N TRP A 251 -16.47 -20.83 -53.30
CA TRP A 251 -16.84 -20.95 -51.90
C TRP A 251 -15.60 -20.73 -51.02
N PRO A 252 -15.74 -20.09 -49.86
CA PRO A 252 -16.96 -19.48 -49.28
C PRO A 252 -17.40 -18.18 -49.99
N ALA A 253 -18.48 -17.53 -49.50
CA ALA A 253 -19.07 -16.33 -50.12
C ALA A 253 -18.07 -15.19 -50.39
N ARG A 254 -17.04 -15.02 -49.54
CA ARG A 254 -15.94 -14.06 -49.76
C ARG A 254 -15.17 -14.33 -51.05
N ALA A 255 -14.87 -15.60 -51.34
CA ALA A 255 -14.23 -16.03 -52.58
C ALA A 255 -15.07 -15.71 -53.82
N ARG A 256 -16.40 -15.88 -53.75
CA ARG A 256 -17.32 -15.51 -54.83
C ARG A 256 -17.23 -14.01 -55.14
N GLY A 257 -17.34 -13.15 -54.13
CA GLY A 257 -17.32 -11.71 -54.31
C GLY A 257 -16.03 -11.21 -54.99
N LEU A 258 -14.87 -11.69 -54.52
CA LEU A 258 -13.57 -11.36 -55.09
C LEU A 258 -13.41 -11.92 -56.52
N ALA A 259 -13.80 -13.17 -56.78
CA ALA A 259 -13.72 -13.77 -58.11
C ALA A 259 -14.59 -13.02 -59.14
N VAL A 260 -15.82 -12.63 -58.75
CA VAL A 260 -16.71 -11.81 -59.59
C VAL A 260 -16.06 -10.46 -59.89
N ALA A 261 -15.49 -9.79 -58.88
CA ALA A 261 -14.81 -8.51 -59.08
C ALA A 261 -13.63 -8.63 -60.07
N ALA A 262 -12.78 -9.65 -59.88
CA ALA A 262 -11.62 -9.90 -60.73
C ALA A 262 -11.98 -10.22 -62.19
N LEU A 263 -13.03 -11.01 -62.41
CA LEU A 263 -13.49 -11.36 -63.75
C LEU A 263 -14.22 -10.20 -64.43
N ALA A 264 -15.01 -9.41 -63.68
CA ALA A 264 -15.70 -8.23 -64.20
C ALA A 264 -14.71 -7.16 -64.71
N ALA A 265 -13.56 -7.00 -64.05
CA ALA A 265 -12.52 -6.06 -64.45
C ALA A 265 -11.70 -6.52 -65.68
N ARG A 266 -11.67 -7.83 -65.99
CA ARG A 266 -10.96 -8.40 -67.17
C ARG A 266 -11.67 -8.13 -68.48
N GLU A 267 -12.96 -8.47 -68.49
CA GLU A 267 -13.79 -8.40 -69.68
C GLU A 267 -13.93 -6.91 -70.04
N ARG A 268 -13.25 -6.43 -71.09
CA ARG A 268 -13.37 -5.05 -71.59
C ARG A 268 -14.12 -4.94 -72.90
N GLY A 269 -14.52 -6.07 -73.49
CA GLY A 269 -15.44 -6.12 -74.64
C GLY A 269 -16.89 -6.19 -74.20
N GLY A 270 -17.81 -5.61 -74.98
CA GLY A 270 -19.25 -5.87 -74.82
C GLY A 270 -19.57 -7.35 -74.99
N PRO A 271 -20.74 -7.84 -74.54
CA PRO A 271 -21.12 -9.23 -74.72
C PRO A 271 -21.04 -9.56 -76.22
N GLY A 272 -20.13 -10.45 -76.60
CA GLY A 272 -20.15 -11.04 -77.94
C GLY A 272 -21.54 -11.63 -78.16
N ALA A 273 -22.15 -11.38 -79.32
CA ALA A 273 -23.48 -11.88 -79.65
C ALA A 273 -23.52 -13.39 -79.39
N ALA A 274 -24.21 -13.80 -78.32
CA ALA A 274 -24.33 -15.21 -77.97
C ALA A 274 -25.23 -15.86 -79.03
N GLU A 275 -24.66 -16.65 -79.93
CA GLU A 275 -25.45 -17.48 -80.83
C GLU A 275 -26.22 -18.53 -80.02
N ARG A 276 -27.38 -18.97 -80.50
CA ARG A 276 -28.10 -20.10 -79.89
C ARG A 276 -27.33 -21.39 -80.19
N PHE A 277 -27.07 -22.20 -79.17
CA PHE A 277 -26.40 -23.49 -79.30
C PHE A 277 -27.00 -24.52 -78.32
N THR A 278 -26.82 -25.80 -78.63
CA THR A 278 -27.34 -26.91 -77.83
C THR A 278 -26.21 -27.66 -77.15
N VAL A 279 -26.40 -28.01 -75.88
CA VAL A 279 -25.49 -28.87 -75.11
C VAL A 279 -26.23 -30.14 -74.74
N GLU A 280 -25.75 -31.29 -75.21
CA GLU A 280 -26.20 -32.60 -74.73
C GLU A 280 -25.35 -33.02 -73.54
N VAL A 281 -26.01 -33.45 -72.45
CA VAL A 281 -25.38 -33.93 -71.22
C VAL A 281 -25.73 -35.39 -71.02
N ARG A 282 -24.73 -36.26 -70.82
CA ARG A 282 -24.89 -37.69 -70.58
C ARG A 282 -24.14 -38.13 -69.33
N LEU A 283 -24.82 -38.92 -68.47
CA LEU A 283 -24.22 -39.65 -67.36
C LEU A 283 -24.17 -41.16 -67.65
N PRO A 284 -23.27 -41.92 -67.01
CA PRO A 284 -23.16 -43.36 -67.22
C PRO A 284 -24.46 -44.06 -66.76
N GLY A 285 -25.13 -44.75 -67.68
CA GLY A 285 -26.40 -45.44 -67.41
C GLY A 285 -27.66 -44.54 -67.35
N GLY A 286 -27.55 -43.24 -67.66
CA GLY A 286 -28.66 -42.28 -67.65
C GLY A 286 -29.16 -41.85 -69.03
N GLU A 287 -30.34 -41.22 -69.08
CA GLU A 287 -30.89 -40.60 -70.30
C GLU A 287 -30.08 -39.36 -70.73
N VAL A 288 -29.94 -39.14 -72.04
CA VAL A 288 -29.34 -37.92 -72.59
C VAL A 288 -30.27 -36.72 -72.36
N ARG A 289 -29.75 -35.65 -71.74
CA ARG A 289 -30.48 -34.39 -71.54
C ARG A 289 -29.95 -33.34 -72.51
N ARG A 290 -30.85 -32.70 -73.28
CA ARG A 290 -30.51 -31.63 -74.23
C ARG A 290 -30.87 -30.26 -73.65
N LEU A 291 -29.93 -29.33 -73.70
CA LEU A 291 -30.07 -27.97 -73.19
C LEU A 291 -29.85 -26.96 -74.31
N GLU A 292 -30.85 -26.13 -74.60
CA GLU A 292 -30.68 -24.97 -75.48
C GLU A 292 -30.24 -23.75 -74.68
N LEU A 293 -29.12 -23.14 -75.09
CA LEU A 293 -28.55 -21.93 -74.52
C LEU A 293 -28.54 -20.80 -75.57
N GLY A 294 -28.81 -19.58 -75.15
CA GLY A 294 -28.87 -18.40 -76.02
C GLY A 294 -29.00 -17.10 -75.21
N PRO A 295 -29.11 -15.93 -75.88
CA PRO A 295 -29.15 -14.62 -75.21
C PRO A 295 -30.28 -14.50 -74.18
N ASP A 296 -31.45 -15.04 -74.51
CA ASP A 296 -32.66 -14.96 -73.68
C ASP A 296 -32.62 -15.90 -72.46
N ARG A 297 -31.77 -16.93 -72.50
CA ARG A 297 -31.69 -17.96 -71.46
C ARG A 297 -30.25 -18.51 -71.37
N PRO A 298 -29.32 -17.69 -70.86
CA PRO A 298 -27.87 -17.92 -70.99
C PRO A 298 -27.30 -18.99 -70.05
N ASP A 299 -28.10 -19.52 -69.11
CA ASP A 299 -27.70 -20.54 -68.14
C ASP A 299 -28.78 -21.61 -67.91
N ARG A 300 -28.34 -22.80 -67.47
CA ARG A 300 -29.20 -23.95 -67.13
C ARG A 300 -28.61 -24.72 -65.95
N LEU A 301 -29.46 -25.06 -64.98
CA LEU A 301 -29.17 -26.04 -63.94
C LEU A 301 -29.75 -27.39 -64.35
N LEU A 302 -28.97 -28.45 -64.18
CA LEU A 302 -29.45 -29.83 -64.27
C LEU A 302 -29.17 -30.55 -62.95
N GLU A 303 -30.22 -31.10 -62.36
CA GLU A 303 -30.10 -32.06 -61.27
C GLU A 303 -30.22 -33.47 -61.86
N LEU A 304 -29.16 -34.25 -61.71
CA LEU A 304 -29.08 -35.58 -62.27
C LEU A 304 -28.87 -36.58 -61.11
N PRO A 305 -29.84 -37.47 -60.83
CA PRO A 305 -29.69 -38.47 -59.79
C PRO A 305 -28.60 -39.46 -60.18
N LEU A 306 -27.74 -39.79 -59.22
CA LEU A 306 -26.69 -40.80 -59.37
C LEU A 306 -27.13 -42.10 -58.69
N ALA A 307 -26.85 -43.23 -59.33
CA ALA A 307 -27.04 -44.54 -58.70
C ALA A 307 -26.05 -44.68 -57.52
N ALA A 308 -26.51 -45.30 -56.42
CA ALA A 308 -25.68 -45.53 -55.25
C ALA A 308 -24.49 -46.45 -55.56
N GLY A 309 -23.33 -46.16 -54.95
CA GLY A 309 -22.14 -47.04 -55.00
C GLY A 309 -21.24 -46.89 -56.24
N ALA A 310 -21.35 -45.80 -57.01
CA ALA A 310 -20.43 -45.53 -58.10
C ALA A 310 -19.11 -44.92 -57.59
N ASP A 311 -17.99 -45.63 -57.81
CA ASP A 311 -16.65 -45.14 -57.43
C ASP A 311 -16.14 -44.00 -58.31
N ARG A 312 -16.68 -43.86 -59.53
CA ARG A 312 -16.34 -42.80 -60.50
C ARG A 312 -17.57 -42.37 -61.30
N VAL A 313 -17.76 -41.06 -61.43
CA VAL A 313 -18.83 -40.46 -62.25
C VAL A 313 -18.20 -39.72 -63.43
N GLU A 314 -18.55 -40.11 -64.66
CA GLU A 314 -18.08 -39.46 -65.88
C GLU A 314 -19.21 -38.64 -66.52
N VAL A 315 -18.99 -37.33 -66.70
CA VAL A 315 -19.98 -36.42 -67.31
C VAL A 315 -19.55 -36.11 -68.73
N GLU A 316 -20.31 -36.58 -69.72
CA GLU A 316 -20.03 -36.27 -71.12
C GLU A 316 -20.89 -35.08 -71.58
N LEU A 317 -20.23 -34.09 -72.19
CA LEU A 317 -20.84 -32.89 -72.74
C LEU A 317 -20.58 -32.83 -74.24
N ARG A 318 -21.64 -32.88 -75.04
CA ARG A 318 -21.56 -32.74 -76.50
C ARG A 318 -22.16 -31.41 -76.91
N LEU A 319 -21.36 -30.59 -77.59
CA LEU A 319 -21.77 -29.27 -78.08
C LEU A 319 -22.23 -29.34 -79.54
N GLU A 320 -23.40 -28.78 -79.83
CA GLU A 320 -23.92 -28.56 -81.17
C GLU A 320 -24.12 -27.06 -81.42
N GLY A 321 -23.32 -26.46 -82.31
CA GLY A 321 -23.33 -25.03 -82.62
C GLY A 321 -21.96 -24.34 -82.42
N ARG A 322 -21.91 -23.01 -82.58
CA ARG A 322 -20.66 -22.22 -82.47
C ARG A 322 -20.47 -21.52 -81.11
N GLY A 323 -21.17 -21.98 -80.08
CA GLY A 323 -21.03 -21.45 -78.71
C GLY A 323 -19.79 -21.97 -77.97
N ARG A 324 -19.39 -21.28 -76.89
CA ARG A 324 -18.44 -21.80 -75.89
C ARG A 324 -19.14 -21.89 -74.53
N PRO A 325 -19.77 -23.02 -74.18
CA PRO A 325 -20.39 -23.17 -72.87
C PRO A 325 -19.31 -23.24 -71.77
N HIS A 326 -19.56 -22.53 -70.67
CA HIS A 326 -18.87 -22.78 -69.42
C HIS A 326 -19.77 -23.62 -68.53
N TYR A 327 -19.25 -24.73 -67.98
CA TYR A 327 -20.00 -25.61 -67.09
C TYR A 327 -19.34 -25.72 -65.71
N SER A 328 -20.12 -26.20 -64.73
CA SER A 328 -19.66 -26.63 -63.41
C SER A 328 -20.48 -27.86 -63.04
N ALA A 329 -19.83 -28.86 -62.45
CA ALA A 329 -20.47 -30.08 -61.98
C ALA A 329 -20.16 -30.26 -60.48
N VAL A 330 -21.21 -30.43 -59.67
CA VAL A 330 -21.10 -30.57 -58.21
C VAL A 330 -21.71 -31.89 -57.79
N LEU A 331 -20.91 -32.77 -57.19
CA LEU A 331 -21.38 -34.01 -56.58
C LEU A 331 -21.85 -33.77 -55.15
N ARG A 332 -22.99 -34.37 -54.76
CA ARG A 332 -23.57 -34.26 -53.42
C ARG A 332 -24.10 -35.60 -52.95
N GLY A 333 -23.91 -35.89 -51.67
CA GLY A 333 -24.42 -37.11 -51.05
C GLY A 333 -24.04 -37.18 -49.57
N PHE A 334 -24.47 -38.26 -48.92
CA PHE A 334 -24.08 -38.62 -47.56
C PHE A 334 -23.05 -39.75 -47.61
N VAL A 335 -22.10 -39.74 -46.68
CA VAL A 335 -21.17 -40.85 -46.45
C VAL A 335 -21.55 -41.55 -45.13
N ALA A 336 -21.34 -42.86 -45.05
CA ALA A 336 -21.67 -43.65 -43.87
C ALA A 336 -20.73 -43.33 -42.69
N ASP A 337 -19.44 -43.15 -43.01
CA ASP A 337 -18.38 -42.82 -42.07
C ASP A 337 -17.67 -41.53 -42.50
N LEU A 338 -17.38 -40.67 -41.53
CA LEU A 338 -16.79 -39.35 -41.74
C LEU A 338 -15.29 -39.44 -41.42
N ASP A 339 -14.49 -39.85 -42.40
CA ASP A 339 -13.02 -39.80 -42.29
C ASP A 339 -12.49 -38.56 -43.05
N ALA A 340 -12.77 -37.38 -42.49
CA ALA A 340 -12.17 -36.15 -42.96
C ALA A 340 -10.86 -35.98 -42.19
N GLY A 341 -9.76 -36.46 -42.77
CA GLY A 341 -8.42 -36.47 -42.16
C GLY A 341 -8.18 -35.22 -41.32
N ALA A 342 -7.97 -35.44 -40.01
CA ALA A 342 -7.85 -34.36 -39.05
C ALA A 342 -6.54 -33.57 -39.28
N ASP A 343 -6.64 -32.25 -39.32
CA ASP A 343 -5.45 -31.39 -39.31
C ASP A 343 -4.92 -31.30 -37.87
N ASP A 344 -3.66 -31.70 -37.68
CA ASP A 344 -3.01 -31.73 -36.37
C ASP A 344 -2.89 -30.34 -35.71
N ARG A 345 -3.12 -29.24 -36.44
CA ARG A 345 -3.05 -27.86 -35.90
C ARG A 345 -4.20 -27.49 -34.99
N PHE A 346 -5.32 -28.21 -35.06
CA PHE A 346 -6.47 -27.97 -34.18
C PHE A 346 -6.94 -29.28 -33.57
N ARG A 347 -7.56 -29.20 -32.39
CA ARG A 347 -8.10 -30.37 -31.71
C ARG A 347 -9.36 -30.02 -30.95
N ILE A 348 -10.37 -30.87 -31.07
CA ILE A 348 -11.49 -30.91 -30.13
C ILE A 348 -11.14 -31.98 -29.09
N HIS A 349 -10.91 -31.57 -27.85
CA HIS A 349 -10.51 -32.47 -26.77
C HIS A 349 -11.67 -33.31 -26.27
N ARG A 350 -12.85 -32.69 -26.17
CA ARG A 350 -14.07 -33.35 -25.72
C ARG A 350 -15.32 -32.61 -26.18
N ARG A 351 -16.39 -33.39 -26.30
CA ARG A 351 -17.77 -32.92 -26.36
C ARG A 351 -18.60 -33.82 -25.46
N ASP A 352 -18.97 -33.31 -24.29
CA ASP A 352 -19.70 -34.09 -23.29
C ASP A 352 -21.12 -33.59 -23.15
N PHE A 353 -22.07 -34.52 -23.05
CA PHE A 353 -23.41 -34.25 -22.53
C PHE A 353 -23.39 -34.51 -21.03
N LEU A 354 -23.70 -33.48 -20.25
CA LEU A 354 -23.60 -33.45 -18.79
C LEU A 354 -24.97 -33.21 -18.17
N ALA A 355 -25.13 -33.66 -16.93
CA ALA A 355 -26.26 -33.33 -16.09
C ALA A 355 -26.38 -31.79 -15.92
N PRO A 356 -27.59 -31.27 -15.70
CA PRO A 356 -27.78 -29.83 -15.53
C PRO A 356 -27.12 -29.37 -14.23
N GLN A 357 -26.53 -28.17 -14.26
CA GLN A 357 -25.90 -27.61 -13.07
C GLN A 357 -26.95 -27.37 -11.97
N THR A 358 -26.65 -27.81 -10.75
CA THR A 358 -27.53 -27.64 -9.58
C THR A 358 -27.88 -26.16 -9.38
N ARG A 359 -29.16 -25.88 -9.15
CA ARG A 359 -29.65 -24.52 -8.83
C ARG A 359 -30.30 -24.50 -7.45
N TYR A 360 -29.98 -23.49 -6.66
CA TYR A 360 -30.61 -23.24 -5.36
C TYR A 360 -31.18 -21.82 -5.33
N ARG A 361 -32.50 -21.70 -5.09
CA ARG A 361 -33.24 -20.42 -5.12
C ARG A 361 -32.96 -19.58 -6.38
N GLY A 362 -32.89 -20.25 -7.54
CA GLY A 362 -32.63 -19.62 -8.84
C GLY A 362 -31.16 -19.30 -9.14
N ARG A 363 -30.24 -19.47 -8.20
CA ARG A 363 -28.79 -19.29 -8.41
C ARG A 363 -28.12 -20.61 -8.74
N ARG A 364 -27.19 -20.59 -9.71
CA ARG A 364 -26.36 -21.75 -10.06
C ARG A 364 -25.34 -22.01 -8.94
N ILE A 365 -25.21 -23.27 -8.53
CA ILE A 365 -24.22 -23.72 -7.57
C ILE A 365 -22.96 -24.13 -8.33
N PRO A 366 -21.77 -23.61 -7.97
CA PRO A 366 -20.52 -24.05 -8.57
C PRO A 366 -20.30 -25.55 -8.38
N GLU A 367 -19.70 -26.17 -9.40
CA GLU A 367 -19.38 -27.59 -9.44
C GLU A 367 -17.89 -27.77 -9.77
N GLY A 368 -17.36 -28.95 -9.46
CA GLY A 368 -15.94 -29.25 -9.55
C GLY A 368 -15.29 -29.60 -8.22
N PHE A 369 -13.97 -29.46 -8.18
CA PHE A 369 -13.08 -29.95 -7.13
C PHE A 369 -12.16 -28.86 -6.57
N SER A 370 -12.50 -27.59 -6.82
CA SER A 370 -11.65 -26.44 -6.47
C SER A 370 -11.51 -26.20 -4.96
N VAL A 371 -12.44 -26.70 -4.14
CA VAL A 371 -12.37 -26.63 -2.66
C VAL A 371 -11.34 -27.59 -2.05
N LEU A 372 -10.78 -28.50 -2.85
CA LEU A 372 -9.75 -29.44 -2.41
C LEU A 372 -8.34 -28.90 -2.68
N THR A 373 -7.36 -29.31 -1.87
CA THR A 373 -5.93 -29.09 -2.14
C THR A 373 -5.48 -29.96 -3.29
N GLU A 374 -5.84 -31.25 -3.25
CA GLU A 374 -5.54 -32.25 -4.28
C GLU A 374 -6.78 -33.13 -4.52
N ALA A 375 -7.05 -33.42 -5.80
CA ALA A 375 -8.17 -34.27 -6.21
C ALA A 375 -7.63 -35.55 -6.87
N GLU A 376 -7.54 -36.63 -6.10
CA GLU A 376 -7.07 -37.94 -6.57
C GLU A 376 -8.03 -38.58 -7.59
N GLU A 377 -9.33 -38.42 -7.36
CA GLU A 377 -10.40 -38.89 -8.23
C GLU A 377 -11.25 -37.69 -8.65
N THR A 378 -11.32 -37.43 -9.96
CA THR A 378 -12.25 -36.45 -10.53
C THR A 378 -13.26 -37.19 -11.39
N TRP A 379 -14.51 -36.73 -11.37
CA TRP A 379 -15.58 -37.29 -12.20
C TRP A 379 -16.40 -36.17 -12.82
N ARG A 380 -17.17 -36.55 -13.84
CA ARG A 380 -18.10 -35.68 -14.56
C ARG A 380 -19.42 -36.42 -14.64
N ASN A 381 -20.52 -35.73 -14.32
CA ASN A 381 -21.86 -36.31 -14.37
C ASN A 381 -22.34 -36.31 -15.83
N THR A 382 -21.79 -37.21 -16.66
CA THR A 382 -22.21 -37.37 -18.06
C THR A 382 -23.59 -38.03 -18.14
N ILE A 383 -24.38 -37.66 -19.15
CA ILE A 383 -25.73 -38.21 -19.38
C ILE A 383 -25.81 -38.90 -20.74
N GLU A 384 -26.42 -40.07 -20.76
CA GLU A 384 -26.83 -40.74 -22.01
C GLU A 384 -28.31 -40.50 -22.31
N SER A 385 -29.08 -40.09 -21.30
CA SER A 385 -30.51 -39.89 -21.40
C SER A 385 -30.99 -38.56 -20.82
N LEU A 386 -31.97 -37.95 -21.48
CA LEU A 386 -32.56 -36.67 -21.10
C LEU A 386 -34.09 -36.82 -20.98
N PRO A 387 -34.69 -36.58 -19.80
CA PRO A 387 -36.14 -36.57 -19.66
C PRO A 387 -36.82 -35.53 -20.57
N LEU A 388 -38.07 -35.79 -20.98
CA LEU A 388 -38.86 -34.80 -21.73
C LEU A 388 -39.06 -33.52 -20.89
N GLY A 389 -38.61 -32.37 -21.40
CA GLY A 389 -38.57 -31.09 -20.68
C GLY A 389 -37.43 -30.97 -19.67
N GLY A 390 -36.64 -32.03 -19.46
CA GLY A 390 -35.44 -32.02 -18.64
C GLY A 390 -34.31 -31.23 -19.30
N LEU A 391 -33.41 -30.69 -18.48
CA LEU A 391 -32.25 -29.93 -18.92
C LEU A 391 -31.00 -30.82 -18.88
N GLY A 392 -30.15 -30.67 -19.90
CA GLY A 392 -28.79 -31.18 -19.93
C GLY A 392 -27.84 -30.04 -20.32
N ARG A 393 -26.55 -30.20 -20.08
CA ARG A 393 -25.52 -29.24 -20.47
C ARG A 393 -24.58 -29.88 -21.47
N VAL A 394 -24.24 -29.17 -22.55
CA VAL A 394 -23.25 -29.60 -23.52
C VAL A 394 -21.98 -28.79 -23.30
N GLU A 395 -20.86 -29.47 -23.08
CA GLU A 395 -19.53 -28.85 -23.00
C GLU A 395 -18.67 -29.27 -24.18
N VAL A 396 -18.09 -28.31 -24.90
CA VAL A 396 -17.08 -28.55 -25.94
C VAL A 396 -15.79 -27.86 -25.53
N ILE A 397 -14.67 -28.59 -25.53
CA ILE A 397 -13.34 -28.02 -25.28
C ILE A 397 -12.46 -28.22 -26.51
N TRP A 398 -11.79 -27.15 -26.93
CA TRP A 398 -10.98 -27.15 -28.13
C TRP A 398 -9.66 -26.39 -27.94
N SER A 399 -8.66 -26.69 -28.76
CA SER A 399 -7.39 -25.95 -28.81
C SER A 399 -6.76 -25.90 -30.19
N ARG A 400 -5.85 -24.94 -30.35
CA ARG A 400 -4.84 -24.89 -31.41
C ARG A 400 -3.58 -25.57 -30.88
N ASN A 401 -3.06 -26.50 -31.66
CA ASN A 401 -1.79 -27.18 -31.42
C ASN A 401 -0.62 -26.48 -32.14
N GLU A 402 -0.87 -25.35 -32.82
CA GLU A 402 0.19 -24.50 -33.37
C GLU A 402 1.17 -24.05 -32.28
N ARG A 403 2.44 -23.80 -32.66
CA ARG A 403 3.50 -23.32 -31.75
C ARG A 403 2.94 -22.18 -30.89
N THR A 404 3.05 -22.32 -29.57
CA THR A 404 2.49 -21.46 -28.51
C THR A 404 2.78 -19.96 -28.66
N ASN A 405 3.67 -19.55 -29.58
CA ASN A 405 4.13 -18.19 -29.80
C ASN A 405 3.75 -17.60 -31.19
N ALA A 406 2.86 -18.22 -31.96
CA ALA A 406 2.37 -17.60 -33.19
C ALA A 406 1.60 -16.29 -32.86
N PRO A 407 2.01 -15.14 -33.43
CA PRO A 407 1.29 -13.89 -33.31
C PRO A 407 -0.17 -14.03 -33.73
N GLU A 408 -1.07 -13.24 -33.14
CA GLU A 408 -2.51 -13.36 -33.36
C GLU A 408 -2.90 -13.25 -34.84
N GLU A 409 -2.27 -12.35 -35.58
CA GLU A 409 -2.51 -12.16 -37.02
C GLU A 409 -2.04 -13.32 -37.90
N GLU A 410 -1.22 -14.23 -37.38
CA GLU A 410 -0.74 -15.42 -38.09
C GLU A 410 -1.64 -16.65 -37.84
N ARG A 411 -2.56 -16.58 -36.88
CA ARG A 411 -3.46 -17.67 -36.50
C ARG A 411 -4.63 -17.81 -37.47
N ASP A 412 -5.15 -19.04 -37.57
CA ASP A 412 -6.31 -19.31 -38.42
C ASP A 412 -7.62 -18.75 -37.85
N PHE A 413 -8.46 -18.17 -38.70
CA PHE A 413 -9.83 -17.78 -38.31
C PHE A 413 -10.68 -19.05 -38.19
N LEU A 414 -11.05 -19.44 -36.97
CA LEU A 414 -11.73 -20.71 -36.73
C LEU A 414 -13.25 -20.56 -36.61
N VAL A 415 -13.96 -21.57 -37.10
CA VAL A 415 -15.40 -21.79 -36.93
C VAL A 415 -15.61 -23.18 -36.33
N LEU A 416 -16.41 -23.26 -35.28
CA LEU A 416 -16.81 -24.48 -34.60
C LEU A 416 -18.29 -24.77 -34.90
N GLU A 417 -18.55 -25.90 -35.54
CA GLU A 417 -19.88 -26.41 -35.84
C GLU A 417 -20.20 -27.53 -34.85
N VAL A 418 -21.23 -27.35 -34.02
CA VAL A 418 -21.66 -28.31 -33.00
C VAL A 418 -23.04 -28.85 -33.37
N PRO A 419 -23.12 -30.07 -33.93
CA PRO A 419 -24.41 -30.70 -34.23
C PRO A 419 -25.23 -30.93 -32.97
N LEU A 420 -26.52 -30.66 -33.07
CA LEU A 420 -27.49 -30.80 -31.98
C LEU A 420 -28.25 -32.12 -32.13
N PRO A 421 -28.58 -32.82 -31.02
CA PRO A 421 -29.50 -33.95 -31.07
C PRO A 421 -30.87 -33.49 -31.58
N ALA A 422 -31.42 -34.13 -32.61
CA ALA A 422 -32.69 -33.71 -33.22
C ALA A 422 -33.88 -33.68 -32.24
N GLY A 423 -33.82 -34.47 -31.17
CA GLY A 423 -34.82 -34.48 -30.10
C GLY A 423 -34.63 -33.43 -29.01
N ALA A 424 -33.61 -32.57 -29.10
CA ALA A 424 -33.30 -31.56 -28.10
C ALA A 424 -33.31 -30.15 -28.70
N ARG A 425 -33.52 -29.14 -27.86
CA ARG A 425 -33.46 -27.71 -28.24
C ARG A 425 -32.44 -26.98 -27.38
N VAL A 426 -31.72 -26.03 -27.97
CA VAL A 426 -30.78 -25.18 -27.23
C VAL A 426 -31.55 -24.11 -26.47
N LEU A 427 -31.10 -23.81 -25.25
CA LEU A 427 -31.52 -22.61 -24.53
C LEU A 427 -30.59 -21.46 -24.91
N ALA A 428 -31.01 -20.57 -25.80
CA ALA A 428 -30.18 -19.49 -26.37
C ALA A 428 -29.41 -18.69 -25.30
N ASP A 429 -30.08 -18.31 -24.21
CA ASP A 429 -29.48 -17.49 -23.13
C ASP A 429 -28.42 -18.24 -22.29
N SER A 430 -28.30 -19.55 -22.49
CA SER A 430 -27.32 -20.39 -21.79
C SER A 430 -25.98 -20.51 -22.52
N VAL A 431 -25.90 -20.09 -23.79
CA VAL A 431 -24.70 -20.25 -24.64
C VAL A 431 -23.59 -19.31 -24.16
N GLN A 432 -22.52 -19.88 -23.65
CA GLN A 432 -21.37 -19.17 -23.09
C GLN A 432 -20.08 -19.87 -23.52
N GLY A 433 -19.00 -19.11 -23.67
CA GLY A 433 -17.73 -19.69 -24.07
C GLY A 433 -16.73 -18.72 -24.67
N SER A 434 -15.66 -19.28 -25.22
CA SER A 434 -14.56 -18.59 -25.89
C SER A 434 -14.89 -18.38 -27.36
N PHE A 435 -15.80 -17.45 -27.66
CA PHE A 435 -16.23 -17.17 -29.03
C PHE A 435 -16.53 -15.69 -29.28
N LEU A 436 -16.52 -15.32 -30.56
CA LEU A 436 -16.86 -14.00 -31.09
C LEU A 436 -18.37 -13.82 -31.24
N SER A 437 -19.03 -14.80 -31.83
CA SER A 437 -20.48 -14.86 -31.99
C SER A 437 -20.91 -16.33 -32.15
N TRP A 438 -22.22 -16.55 -32.11
CA TRP A 438 -22.82 -17.84 -32.40
C TRP A 438 -24.18 -17.66 -33.08
N GLU A 439 -24.63 -18.69 -33.79
CA GLU A 439 -25.90 -18.76 -34.48
C GLU A 439 -26.44 -20.20 -34.38
N GLU A 440 -27.72 -20.35 -34.04
CA GLU A 440 -28.41 -21.63 -34.15
C GLU A 440 -28.95 -21.77 -35.58
N ARG A 441 -28.58 -22.86 -36.24
CA ARG A 441 -29.07 -23.26 -37.57
C ARG A 441 -29.81 -24.59 -37.46
N ASP A 442 -30.44 -25.02 -38.55
CA ASP A 442 -31.19 -26.28 -38.62
C ASP A 442 -30.33 -27.49 -38.21
N GLY A 443 -30.40 -27.86 -36.92
CA GLY A 443 -29.70 -29.00 -36.33
C GLY A 443 -28.25 -28.73 -35.89
N TYR A 444 -27.77 -27.49 -35.89
CA TYR A 444 -26.38 -27.16 -35.52
C TYR A 444 -26.29 -25.83 -34.76
N LEU A 445 -25.34 -25.76 -33.83
CA LEU A 445 -24.86 -24.51 -33.27
C LEU A 445 -23.55 -24.14 -33.97
N VAL A 446 -23.54 -23.02 -34.68
CA VAL A 446 -22.35 -22.49 -35.35
C VAL A 446 -21.74 -21.42 -34.45
N VAL A 447 -20.44 -21.55 -34.18
CA VAL A 447 -19.72 -20.69 -33.24
C VAL A 447 -18.46 -20.17 -33.92
N TRP A 448 -18.32 -18.85 -34.01
CA TRP A 448 -17.14 -18.21 -34.59
C TRP A 448 -16.12 -17.92 -33.51
N LEU A 449 -14.89 -18.39 -33.69
CA LEU A 449 -13.83 -18.29 -32.70
C LEU A 449 -12.77 -17.24 -33.09
N GLY A 450 -12.68 -16.83 -34.36
CA GLY A 450 -11.69 -15.85 -34.80
C GLY A 450 -10.25 -16.31 -34.52
N THR A 451 -9.35 -15.39 -34.18
CA THR A 451 -7.90 -15.63 -33.96
C THR A 451 -7.44 -15.48 -32.50
N GLY A 452 -8.25 -14.85 -31.65
CA GLY A 452 -7.82 -14.42 -30.31
C GLY A 452 -7.52 -15.55 -29.32
N TRP A 453 -8.26 -16.66 -29.38
CA TRP A 453 -8.11 -17.77 -28.41
C TRP A 453 -7.20 -18.89 -28.93
N GLN A 454 -6.23 -19.28 -28.10
CA GLN A 454 -5.37 -20.46 -28.34
C GLN A 454 -6.08 -21.77 -27.96
N ALA A 455 -6.87 -21.73 -26.89
CA ALA A 455 -7.76 -22.79 -26.47
C ALA A 455 -9.03 -22.16 -25.90
N GLY A 456 -10.11 -22.92 -25.94
CA GLY A 456 -11.40 -22.40 -25.53
C GLY A 456 -12.36 -23.48 -25.13
N TRP A 457 -13.47 -23.03 -24.55
CA TRP A 457 -14.59 -23.86 -24.18
C TRP A 457 -15.89 -23.26 -24.69
N LEU A 458 -16.89 -24.09 -24.86
CA LEU A 458 -18.26 -23.71 -25.20
C LEU A 458 -19.18 -24.53 -24.31
N ASN A 459 -20.02 -23.86 -23.53
CA ASN A 459 -21.06 -24.47 -22.72
C ASN A 459 -22.42 -23.90 -23.08
N PHE A 460 -23.42 -24.78 -23.19
CA PHE A 460 -24.82 -24.40 -23.33
C PHE A 460 -25.73 -25.48 -22.76
N GLU A 461 -26.94 -25.09 -22.37
CA GLU A 461 -27.99 -26.00 -21.92
C GLU A 461 -28.87 -26.42 -23.09
N ILE A 462 -29.27 -27.69 -23.07
CA ILE A 462 -30.25 -28.28 -23.99
C ILE A 462 -31.46 -28.78 -23.20
N ALA A 463 -32.64 -28.71 -23.80
CA ALA A 463 -33.88 -29.24 -23.25
C ALA A 463 -34.42 -30.38 -24.11
N GLY A 464 -34.86 -31.48 -23.49
CA GLY A 464 -35.48 -32.60 -24.19
C GLY A 464 -36.83 -32.20 -24.77
N ALA A 465 -37.01 -32.30 -26.09
CA ALA A 465 -38.19 -31.81 -26.81
C ALA A 465 -39.00 -32.93 -27.48
N LEU A 466 -38.35 -33.92 -28.08
CA LEU A 466 -39.01 -35.03 -28.78
C LEU A 466 -38.42 -36.36 -28.28
N PRO A 467 -39.22 -37.28 -27.72
CA PRO A 467 -38.73 -38.59 -27.28
C PRO A 467 -38.22 -39.45 -28.44
N GLY A 468 -37.10 -40.13 -28.23
CA GLY A 468 -36.46 -40.98 -29.24
C GLY A 468 -34.97 -41.21 -28.97
N ASP A 469 -34.36 -42.05 -29.80
CA ASP A 469 -32.91 -42.33 -29.78
C ASP A 469 -32.26 -41.55 -30.93
N TYR A 470 -31.35 -40.61 -30.61
CA TYR A 470 -30.76 -39.71 -31.60
C TYR A 470 -29.26 -39.91 -31.71
N ARG A 471 -28.76 -40.14 -32.94
CA ARG A 471 -27.34 -40.07 -33.27
C ARG A 471 -26.96 -38.60 -33.54
N VAL A 472 -25.86 -38.17 -32.96
CA VAL A 472 -25.32 -36.81 -33.07
C VAL A 472 -24.01 -36.89 -33.87
N LEU A 473 -23.94 -36.16 -34.98
CA LEU A 473 -22.74 -36.07 -35.81
C LEU A 473 -21.54 -35.52 -35.01
N PRO A 474 -20.28 -35.79 -35.42
CA PRO A 474 -19.10 -35.11 -34.91
C PRO A 474 -19.22 -33.59 -34.89
N ALA A 475 -18.77 -32.93 -33.83
CA ALA A 475 -18.48 -31.50 -33.88
C ALA A 475 -17.26 -31.26 -34.80
N ALA A 476 -17.27 -30.18 -35.56
CA ALA A 476 -16.22 -29.85 -36.51
C ALA A 476 -15.62 -28.48 -36.21
N LEU A 477 -14.30 -28.43 -36.07
CA LEU A 477 -13.53 -27.20 -35.91
C LEU A 477 -12.74 -26.96 -37.19
N ARG A 478 -13.04 -25.90 -37.94
CA ARG A 478 -12.46 -25.65 -39.27
C ARG A 478 -11.84 -24.27 -39.40
N SER A 479 -10.85 -24.13 -40.27
CA SER A 479 -10.39 -22.83 -40.77
C SER A 479 -11.42 -22.23 -41.73
N ALA A 480 -11.70 -20.94 -41.60
CA ALA A 480 -12.61 -20.20 -42.48
C ALA A 480 -12.02 -19.93 -43.87
N TYR A 481 -10.70 -19.87 -44.02
CA TYR A 481 -10.08 -19.52 -45.30
C TYR A 481 -9.28 -20.68 -45.92
N GLU A 482 -9.12 -21.79 -45.21
CA GLU A 482 -8.63 -23.08 -45.73
C GLU A 482 -9.56 -24.20 -45.22
N PRO A 483 -10.77 -24.35 -45.78
CA PRO A 483 -11.82 -25.21 -45.22
C PRO A 483 -11.44 -26.70 -45.17
N GLU A 484 -10.47 -27.14 -45.97
CA GLU A 484 -9.86 -28.47 -45.88
C GLU A 484 -9.11 -28.72 -44.56
N ARG A 485 -8.70 -27.67 -43.84
CA ARG A 485 -8.13 -27.79 -42.49
C ARG A 485 -9.24 -27.84 -41.46
N LEU A 486 -9.52 -29.04 -40.96
CA LEU A 486 -10.51 -29.25 -39.94
C LEU A 486 -10.12 -30.36 -38.95
N ALA A 487 -10.71 -30.30 -37.76
CA ALA A 487 -10.63 -31.33 -36.75
C ALA A 487 -12.06 -31.75 -36.36
N LEU A 488 -12.28 -33.07 -36.23
CA LEU A 488 -13.56 -33.64 -35.85
C LEU A 488 -13.52 -34.17 -34.40
N SER A 489 -14.65 -34.12 -33.71
CA SER A 489 -14.86 -34.86 -32.46
C SER A 489 -15.36 -36.28 -32.74
N GLU A 490 -15.46 -37.11 -31.71
CA GLU A 490 -16.19 -38.37 -31.82
C GLU A 490 -17.71 -38.14 -32.02
N PRO A 491 -18.41 -39.02 -32.76
CA PRO A 491 -19.87 -39.02 -32.81
C PRO A 491 -20.44 -39.35 -31.42
N ALA A 492 -21.65 -38.86 -31.15
CA ALA A 492 -22.32 -39.10 -29.87
C ALA A 492 -23.74 -39.63 -30.09
N ALA A 493 -24.39 -40.08 -29.02
CA ALA A 493 -25.80 -40.43 -29.00
C ALA A 493 -26.46 -39.83 -27.76
N LEU A 494 -27.72 -39.43 -27.89
CA LEU A 494 -28.51 -38.95 -26.77
C LEU A 494 -29.94 -39.50 -26.89
N ARG A 495 -30.43 -40.12 -25.82
CA ARG A 495 -31.80 -40.62 -25.74
C ARG A 495 -32.69 -39.61 -25.05
N VAL A 496 -33.76 -39.16 -25.70
CA VAL A 496 -34.79 -38.35 -25.05
C VAL A 496 -35.90 -39.27 -24.55
N LEU A 497 -36.13 -39.28 -23.24
CA LEU A 497 -37.07 -40.19 -22.60
C LEU A 497 -38.52 -39.71 -22.76
N GLY A 498 -39.46 -40.66 -22.72
CA GLY A 498 -40.88 -40.36 -22.69
C GLY A 498 -41.32 -39.65 -21.40
N ARG A 499 -42.52 -39.06 -21.44
CA ARG A 499 -43.10 -38.30 -20.32
C ARG A 499 -43.11 -39.12 -19.02
N GLY A 500 -42.63 -38.53 -17.92
CA GLY A 500 -42.66 -39.12 -16.58
C GLY A 500 -41.60 -40.18 -16.31
N ARG A 501 -40.68 -40.43 -17.25
CA ARG A 501 -39.51 -41.30 -17.01
C ARG A 501 -38.34 -40.45 -16.52
N GLU A 502 -37.71 -40.89 -15.43
CA GLU A 502 -36.48 -40.31 -14.92
C GLU A 502 -35.27 -40.93 -15.63
N SER A 503 -34.16 -40.18 -15.65
CA SER A 503 -32.89 -40.70 -16.15
C SER A 503 -32.32 -41.74 -15.18
N ALA A 504 -31.72 -42.80 -15.73
CA ALA A 504 -30.98 -43.80 -14.96
C ALA A 504 -29.48 -43.44 -14.83
N ASP A 505 -29.06 -42.30 -15.38
CA ASP A 505 -27.68 -41.84 -15.34
C ASP A 505 -27.28 -41.51 -13.88
N PRO A 506 -26.16 -42.05 -13.37
CA PRO A 506 -25.76 -41.82 -11.99
C PRO A 506 -25.34 -40.36 -11.76
N TYR A 507 -25.86 -39.73 -10.71
CA TYR A 507 -25.46 -38.38 -10.30
C TYR A 507 -24.65 -38.42 -9.00
N ARG A 508 -23.41 -37.92 -9.04
CA ARG A 508 -22.53 -37.79 -7.88
C ARG A 508 -22.22 -36.29 -7.65
N PRO A 509 -22.72 -35.67 -6.56
CA PRO A 509 -22.43 -34.27 -6.24
C PRO A 509 -20.94 -34.05 -6.00
N THR A 510 -20.36 -33.03 -6.63
CA THR A 510 -18.93 -32.71 -6.46
C THR A 510 -18.65 -32.03 -5.11
N PRO A 511 -17.38 -31.99 -4.64
CA PRO A 511 -17.01 -31.26 -3.44
C PRO A 511 -17.43 -29.78 -3.47
N ASP A 512 -17.24 -29.10 -4.60
CA ASP A 512 -17.65 -27.70 -4.78
C ASP A 512 -19.18 -27.56 -4.62
N GLU A 513 -19.96 -28.49 -5.18
CA GLU A 513 -21.41 -28.47 -5.03
C GLU A 513 -21.83 -28.63 -3.56
N LEU A 514 -21.28 -29.61 -2.85
CA LEU A 514 -21.63 -29.87 -1.44
C LEU A 514 -21.29 -28.68 -0.54
N TYR A 515 -20.11 -28.08 -0.76
CA TYR A 515 -19.67 -26.91 -0.01
C TYR A 515 -20.57 -25.70 -0.26
N HIS A 516 -20.74 -25.30 -1.53
CA HIS A 516 -21.50 -24.10 -1.85
C HIS A 516 -23.01 -24.26 -1.60
N LEU A 517 -23.58 -25.44 -1.87
CA LEU A 517 -24.97 -25.73 -1.54
C LEU A 517 -25.18 -25.75 -0.02
N GLY A 518 -24.27 -26.37 0.72
CA GLY A 518 -24.33 -26.45 2.18
C GLY A 518 -24.30 -25.08 2.85
N LEU A 519 -23.37 -24.21 2.45
CA LEU A 519 -23.30 -22.84 2.96
C LEU A 519 -24.51 -21.99 2.54
N ALA A 520 -24.97 -22.12 1.30
CA ALA A 520 -26.17 -21.39 0.84
C ALA A 520 -27.43 -21.82 1.60
N ARG A 521 -27.56 -23.10 1.96
CA ARG A 521 -28.64 -23.61 2.81
C ARG A 521 -28.53 -23.10 4.24
N HIS A 522 -27.31 -23.08 4.80
CA HIS A 522 -27.07 -22.55 6.14
C HIS A 522 -27.48 -21.08 6.25
N GLN A 523 -27.07 -20.24 5.28
CA GLN A 523 -27.46 -18.82 5.20
C GLN A 523 -28.96 -18.63 4.99
N ALA A 524 -29.62 -19.59 4.35
CA ALA A 524 -31.04 -19.57 4.08
C ALA A 524 -31.92 -20.06 5.25
N GLY A 525 -31.32 -20.51 6.36
CA GLY A 525 -32.01 -21.08 7.52
C GLY A 525 -32.44 -22.55 7.34
N ASP A 526 -32.01 -23.24 6.29
CA ASP A 526 -32.27 -24.67 6.06
C ASP A 526 -31.20 -25.52 6.77
N ALA A 527 -31.39 -25.73 8.07
CA ALA A 527 -30.41 -26.40 8.92
C ALA A 527 -30.17 -27.87 8.54
N GLU A 528 -31.23 -28.64 8.29
CA GLU A 528 -31.13 -30.06 7.89
C GLU A 528 -30.43 -30.23 6.54
N GLY A 529 -30.82 -29.41 5.56
CA GLY A 529 -30.23 -29.45 4.23
C GLY A 529 -28.77 -28.99 4.22
N ALA A 530 -28.40 -28.03 5.08
CA ALA A 530 -27.02 -27.58 5.25
C ALA A 530 -26.15 -28.65 5.93
N TRP A 531 -26.65 -29.24 7.01
CA TRP A 531 -25.98 -30.34 7.70
C TRP A 531 -25.70 -31.51 6.77
N THR A 532 -26.71 -31.97 6.02
CA THR A 532 -26.58 -33.09 5.09
C THR A 532 -25.47 -32.84 4.05
N ALA A 533 -25.42 -31.64 3.47
CA ALA A 533 -24.44 -31.30 2.45
C ALA A 533 -23.02 -31.14 3.04
N LEU A 534 -22.88 -30.37 4.12
CA LEU A 534 -21.57 -30.09 4.73
C LEU A 534 -20.98 -31.29 5.46
N ALA A 535 -21.80 -32.12 6.12
CA ALA A 535 -21.34 -33.34 6.74
C ALA A 535 -20.87 -34.34 5.67
N ALA A 536 -21.61 -34.48 4.57
CA ALA A 536 -21.20 -35.34 3.46
C ALA A 536 -19.95 -34.82 2.72
N LEU A 537 -19.69 -33.51 2.74
CA LEU A 537 -18.42 -32.92 2.30
C LEU A 537 -17.29 -33.32 3.25
N TYR A 538 -17.47 -33.06 4.55
CA TYR A 538 -16.45 -33.27 5.56
C TYR A 538 -16.08 -34.75 5.72
N ASP A 539 -17.06 -35.65 5.79
CA ASP A 539 -16.82 -37.08 5.99
C ASP A 539 -16.14 -37.74 4.78
N ARG A 540 -16.26 -37.17 3.57
CA ARG A 540 -15.63 -37.70 2.33
C ARG A 540 -14.33 -37.00 1.95
N PHE A 541 -14.16 -35.73 2.31
CA PHE A 541 -13.07 -34.89 1.81
C PHE A 541 -12.38 -34.04 2.89
N GLY A 542 -12.75 -34.18 4.16
CA GLY A 542 -12.33 -33.26 5.23
C GLY A 542 -10.82 -33.13 5.43
N ASP A 543 -10.07 -34.18 5.13
CA ASP A 543 -8.60 -34.24 5.17
C ASP A 543 -7.93 -33.49 4.00
N ARG A 544 -8.63 -33.36 2.88
CA ARG A 544 -8.15 -32.75 1.62
C ARG A 544 -8.79 -31.38 1.33
N LEU A 545 -9.67 -30.91 2.20
CA LEU A 545 -10.23 -29.56 2.08
C LEU A 545 -9.11 -28.53 2.26
N ARG A 546 -9.12 -27.50 1.41
CA ARG A 546 -8.27 -26.32 1.62
C ARG A 546 -8.57 -25.70 2.98
N GLU A 547 -7.55 -25.19 3.63
CA GLU A 547 -7.65 -24.77 5.04
C GLU A 547 -8.72 -23.69 5.25
N ASP A 548 -8.82 -22.70 4.36
CA ASP A 548 -9.87 -21.68 4.36
C ASP A 548 -11.27 -22.29 4.27
N ARG A 549 -11.46 -23.26 3.38
CA ARG A 549 -12.75 -23.95 3.16
C ARG A 549 -13.12 -24.85 4.33
N LEU A 550 -12.13 -25.53 4.90
CA LEU A 550 -12.30 -26.36 6.10
C LEU A 550 -12.73 -25.49 7.29
N ARG A 551 -12.08 -24.34 7.54
CA ARG A 551 -12.44 -23.44 8.64
C ARG A 551 -13.90 -22.98 8.54
N GLU A 552 -14.34 -22.58 7.35
CA GLU A 552 -15.72 -22.11 7.14
C GLU A 552 -16.75 -23.24 7.27
N ALA A 553 -16.49 -24.39 6.62
CA ALA A 553 -17.38 -25.55 6.71
C ALA A 553 -17.48 -26.09 8.14
N ALA A 554 -16.35 -26.20 8.86
CA ALA A 554 -16.31 -26.65 10.25
C ALA A 554 -17.00 -25.65 11.21
N THR A 555 -16.91 -24.34 10.95
CA THR A 555 -17.64 -23.32 11.72
C THR A 555 -19.15 -23.47 11.55
N ALA A 556 -19.62 -23.62 10.31
CA ALA A 556 -21.04 -23.86 10.04
C ALA A 556 -21.52 -25.18 10.66
N LEU A 557 -20.73 -26.25 10.57
CA LEU A 557 -21.02 -27.55 11.18
C LEU A 557 -21.05 -27.49 12.72
N LEU A 558 -20.16 -26.73 13.36
CA LEU A 558 -20.20 -26.50 14.80
C LEU A 558 -21.50 -25.83 15.21
N PHE A 559 -21.90 -24.75 14.55
CA PHE A 559 -23.12 -24.02 14.90
C PHE A 559 -24.38 -24.86 14.65
N LEU A 560 -24.43 -25.57 13.52
CA LEU A 560 -25.50 -26.54 13.26
C LEU A 560 -25.54 -27.66 14.31
N ALA A 561 -24.40 -28.17 14.77
CA ALA A 561 -24.34 -29.18 15.83
C ALA A 561 -24.84 -28.66 17.18
N ILE A 562 -24.57 -27.38 17.49
CA ILE A 562 -25.09 -26.70 18.68
C ILE A 562 -26.60 -26.56 18.60
N ASP A 563 -27.13 -26.10 17.46
CA ASP A 563 -28.58 -25.92 17.24
C ASP A 563 -29.34 -27.26 17.31
N ARG A 564 -28.69 -28.35 16.88
CA ARG A 564 -29.22 -29.73 16.97
C ARG A 564 -29.10 -30.36 18.35
N GLY A 565 -28.24 -29.82 19.23
CA GLY A 565 -27.97 -30.37 20.55
C GLY A 565 -27.26 -31.73 20.49
N GLU A 566 -26.27 -31.92 19.62
CA GLU A 566 -25.52 -33.18 19.47
C GLU A 566 -24.11 -33.08 20.10
N PRO A 567 -23.88 -33.53 21.37
CA PRO A 567 -22.66 -33.25 22.10
C PRO A 567 -21.37 -33.75 21.43
N ARG A 568 -21.42 -34.94 20.83
CA ARG A 568 -20.28 -35.53 20.10
C ARG A 568 -19.88 -34.71 18.88
N ALA A 569 -20.86 -34.19 18.14
CA ALA A 569 -20.60 -33.37 16.96
C ALA A 569 -20.06 -31.99 17.36
N ILE A 570 -20.61 -31.39 18.43
CA ILE A 570 -20.14 -30.11 18.99
C ILE A 570 -18.65 -30.22 19.35
N VAL A 571 -18.26 -31.24 20.13
CA VAL A 571 -16.86 -31.43 20.53
C VAL A 571 -15.96 -31.74 19.32
N ARG A 572 -16.41 -32.60 18.39
CA ARG A 572 -15.65 -32.91 17.15
C ARG A 572 -15.27 -31.65 16.38
N PHE A 573 -16.24 -30.80 16.05
CA PHE A 573 -15.98 -29.60 15.25
C PHE A 573 -15.29 -28.48 16.04
N PHE A 574 -15.54 -28.40 17.35
CA PHE A 574 -14.81 -27.45 18.21
C PHE A 574 -13.32 -27.78 18.31
N GLU A 575 -12.94 -29.05 18.51
CA GLU A 575 -11.52 -29.45 18.54
C GLU A 575 -10.82 -29.20 17.20
N ILE A 576 -11.50 -29.44 16.08
CA ILE A 576 -10.98 -29.09 14.74
C ILE A 576 -10.72 -27.59 14.65
N LEU A 577 -11.66 -26.75 15.09
CA LEU A 577 -11.49 -25.30 15.07
C LEU A 577 -10.45 -24.82 16.06
N LYS A 578 -10.21 -25.53 17.16
CA LYS A 578 -9.12 -25.23 18.11
C LYS A 578 -7.74 -25.38 17.49
N GLU A 579 -7.58 -26.32 16.59
CA GLU A 579 -6.34 -26.49 15.82
C GLU A 579 -6.30 -25.57 14.59
N LYS A 580 -7.38 -25.53 13.80
CA LYS A 580 -7.39 -24.90 12.47
C LYS A 580 -7.82 -23.43 12.46
N ASN A 581 -8.58 -22.97 13.46
CA ASN A 581 -9.07 -21.59 13.55
C ASN A 581 -9.03 -21.03 15.00
N PRO A 582 -7.84 -20.93 15.61
CA PRO A 582 -7.70 -20.55 17.02
C PRO A 582 -8.22 -19.13 17.34
N ASP A 583 -8.28 -18.24 16.35
CA ASP A 583 -8.72 -16.85 16.51
C ASP A 583 -10.25 -16.68 16.35
N LEU A 584 -10.98 -17.74 16.01
CA LEU A 584 -12.44 -17.70 15.93
C LEU A 584 -13.02 -17.27 17.28
N THR A 585 -13.88 -16.25 17.26
CA THR A 585 -14.64 -15.81 18.43
C THR A 585 -16.04 -16.41 18.34
N ILE A 586 -16.38 -17.26 19.30
CA ILE A 586 -17.71 -17.87 19.43
C ILE A 586 -18.48 -17.09 20.50
N ASP A 587 -19.73 -16.72 20.22
CA ASP A 587 -20.56 -15.99 21.18
C ASP A 587 -20.78 -16.78 22.49
N PHE A 588 -21.09 -16.05 23.56
CA PHE A 588 -21.19 -16.63 24.91
C PHE A 588 -22.21 -17.77 25.01
N GLU A 589 -23.36 -17.67 24.34
CA GLU A 589 -24.41 -18.68 24.41
C GLU A 589 -23.95 -20.00 23.77
N ARG A 590 -23.32 -19.91 22.59
CA ARG A 590 -22.76 -21.06 21.88
C ARG A 590 -21.54 -21.65 22.59
N VAL A 591 -20.64 -20.85 23.16
CA VAL A 591 -19.49 -21.36 23.94
C VAL A 591 -19.97 -22.11 25.19
N LEU A 592 -21.02 -21.63 25.85
CA LEU A 592 -21.62 -22.35 26.98
C LEU A 592 -22.20 -23.71 26.53
N ALA A 593 -22.74 -23.81 25.31
CA ALA A 593 -23.17 -25.08 24.75
C ALA A 593 -21.98 -26.04 24.53
N VAL A 594 -20.81 -25.54 24.11
CA VAL A 594 -19.57 -26.34 24.03
C VAL A 594 -19.15 -26.85 25.40
N GLY A 595 -19.15 -25.99 26.43
CA GLY A 595 -18.81 -26.39 27.81
C GLY A 595 -19.79 -27.43 28.36
N ARG A 596 -21.09 -27.27 28.08
CA ARG A 596 -22.12 -28.28 28.41
C ARG A 596 -21.88 -29.60 27.68
N ALA A 597 -21.50 -29.56 26.40
CA ALA A 597 -21.20 -30.76 25.61
C ALA A 597 -20.01 -31.55 26.19
N TYR A 598 -18.90 -30.88 26.56
CA TYR A 598 -17.80 -31.56 27.26
C TYR A 598 -18.23 -32.19 28.58
N ARG A 599 -19.06 -31.47 29.37
CA ARG A 599 -19.57 -31.99 30.64
C ARG A 599 -20.48 -33.21 30.45
N GLU A 600 -21.34 -33.20 29.44
CA GLU A 600 -22.21 -34.35 29.09
C GLU A 600 -21.43 -35.55 28.57
N LEU A 601 -20.26 -35.33 27.98
CA LEU A 601 -19.30 -36.37 27.60
C LEU A 601 -18.35 -36.77 28.74
N GLU A 602 -18.59 -36.29 29.97
CA GLU A 602 -17.78 -36.56 31.17
C GLU A 602 -16.33 -36.05 31.09
N GLU A 603 -16.02 -35.12 30.19
CA GLU A 603 -14.72 -34.46 30.05
C GLU A 603 -14.63 -33.20 30.94
N TYR A 604 -14.68 -33.40 32.26
CA TYR A 604 -14.84 -32.32 33.25
C TYR A 604 -13.73 -31.26 33.23
N GLU A 605 -12.46 -31.66 33.03
CA GLU A 605 -11.34 -30.72 33.00
C GLU A 605 -11.45 -29.74 31.82
N ARG A 606 -11.81 -30.25 30.63
CA ARG A 606 -12.00 -29.42 29.43
C ARG A 606 -13.25 -28.54 29.56
N ALA A 607 -14.32 -29.06 30.16
CA ALA A 607 -15.49 -28.25 30.48
C ALA A 607 -15.13 -27.09 31.43
N LEU A 608 -14.29 -27.34 32.45
CA LEU A 608 -13.83 -26.30 33.37
C LEU A 608 -13.03 -25.20 32.66
N LEU A 609 -12.14 -25.55 31.71
CA LEU A 609 -11.40 -24.58 30.91
C LEU A 609 -12.35 -23.65 30.11
N ILE A 610 -13.39 -24.22 29.50
CA ILE A 610 -14.42 -23.44 28.79
C ILE A 610 -15.12 -22.48 29.74
N PHE A 611 -15.60 -22.97 30.89
CA PHE A 611 -16.32 -22.12 31.84
C PHE A 611 -15.43 -21.03 32.43
N ARG A 612 -14.17 -21.33 32.74
CA ARG A 612 -13.19 -20.33 33.20
C ARG A 612 -12.98 -19.23 32.16
N ALA A 613 -12.80 -19.60 30.90
CA ALA A 613 -12.64 -18.64 29.81
C ALA A 613 -13.90 -17.76 29.61
N VAL A 614 -15.10 -18.34 29.76
CA VAL A 614 -16.36 -17.58 29.74
C VAL A 614 -16.43 -16.57 30.89
N VAL A 615 -16.08 -16.98 32.12
CA VAL A 615 -16.07 -16.08 33.29
C VAL A 615 -15.05 -14.95 33.11
N GLU A 616 -13.84 -15.26 32.64
CA GLU A 616 -12.79 -14.26 32.37
C GLU A 616 -13.22 -13.23 31.32
N GLU A 617 -13.86 -13.68 30.23
CA GLU A 617 -14.37 -12.78 29.19
C GLU A 617 -15.57 -11.95 29.65
N THR A 618 -16.42 -12.50 30.51
CA THR A 618 -17.54 -11.78 31.11
C THR A 618 -17.04 -10.70 32.06
N PHE A 619 -16.05 -11.01 32.90
CA PHE A 619 -15.39 -10.04 33.78
C PHE A 619 -14.89 -8.83 33.00
N GLY A 620 -14.13 -9.07 31.93
CA GLY A 620 -13.60 -7.97 31.14
C GLY A 620 -14.64 -7.23 30.30
N LYS A 621 -15.80 -7.84 29.99
CA LYS A 621 -16.94 -7.14 29.42
C LYS A 621 -17.53 -6.16 30.43
N ASP A 622 -17.70 -6.59 31.69
CA ASP A 622 -18.23 -5.74 32.76
C ASP A 622 -17.24 -4.65 33.18
N LEU A 623 -15.94 -4.94 33.11
CA LEU A 623 -14.86 -3.98 33.35
C LEU A 623 -14.94 -2.76 32.42
N LYS A 624 -15.52 -2.91 31.22
CA LYS A 624 -15.76 -1.79 30.29
C LYS A 624 -16.65 -0.70 30.88
N VAL A 625 -17.55 -1.07 31.79
CA VAL A 625 -18.43 -0.10 32.47
C VAL A 625 -17.59 0.86 33.31
N ALA A 626 -16.60 0.34 34.05
CA ALA A 626 -15.65 1.19 34.79
C ALA A 626 -14.85 2.08 33.85
N GLY A 627 -14.33 1.52 32.74
CA GLY A 627 -13.60 2.30 31.73
C GLY A 627 -14.41 3.43 31.10
N ALA A 628 -15.70 3.18 30.79
CA ALA A 628 -16.60 4.19 30.24
C ALA A 628 -16.88 5.32 31.25
N LEU A 629 -17.10 4.99 32.53
CA LEU A 629 -17.29 5.97 33.60
C LEU A 629 -16.04 6.85 33.77
N ALA A 630 -14.85 6.24 33.78
CA ALA A 630 -13.59 6.98 33.84
C ALA A 630 -13.40 7.94 32.65
N ALA A 631 -13.76 7.51 31.42
CA ALA A 631 -13.68 8.36 30.23
C ALA A 631 -14.60 9.59 30.29
N HIS A 632 -15.73 9.49 30.99
CA HIS A 632 -16.66 10.59 31.24
C HIS A 632 -16.31 11.46 32.46
N ARG A 633 -15.14 11.25 33.08
CA ARG A 633 -14.71 11.94 34.32
C ARG A 633 -15.60 11.63 35.53
N GLU A 634 -16.28 10.49 35.53
CA GLU A 634 -17.03 9.96 36.68
C GLU A 634 -16.13 9.01 37.49
N THR A 635 -15.12 9.59 38.14
CA THR A 635 -14.05 8.87 38.86
C THR A 635 -14.60 8.05 40.03
N ALA A 636 -15.49 8.61 40.85
CA ALA A 636 -16.05 7.93 42.03
C ALA A 636 -16.86 6.67 41.63
N GLU A 637 -17.69 6.81 40.60
CA GLU A 637 -18.53 5.75 40.06
C GLU A 637 -17.68 4.66 39.39
N SER A 638 -16.62 5.03 38.67
CA SER A 638 -15.65 4.07 38.12
C SER A 638 -14.99 3.23 39.21
N LEU A 639 -14.51 3.87 40.29
CA LEU A 639 -13.88 3.17 41.42
C LEU A 639 -14.87 2.26 42.16
N ALA A 640 -16.14 2.68 42.28
CA ALA A 640 -17.19 1.87 42.89
C ALA A 640 -17.50 0.61 42.05
N VAL A 641 -17.51 0.72 40.71
CA VAL A 641 -17.69 -0.43 39.83
C VAL A 641 -16.52 -1.40 39.95
N LEU A 642 -15.28 -0.91 39.93
CA LEU A 642 -14.10 -1.76 40.14
C LEU A 642 -14.15 -2.49 41.48
N ASP A 643 -14.52 -1.81 42.57
CA ASP A 643 -14.67 -2.42 43.89
C ASP A 643 -15.77 -3.49 43.96
N ARG A 644 -16.82 -3.35 43.16
CA ARG A 644 -17.89 -4.36 43.06
C ARG A 644 -17.41 -5.57 42.26
N LEU A 645 -16.77 -5.35 41.11
CA LEU A 645 -16.41 -6.41 40.17
C LEU A 645 -15.44 -7.44 40.77
N TRP A 646 -14.44 -7.02 41.56
CA TRP A 646 -13.53 -7.99 42.17
C TRP A 646 -14.21 -8.87 43.23
N ARG A 647 -15.32 -8.42 43.83
CA ARG A 647 -16.09 -9.19 44.84
C ARG A 647 -17.10 -10.15 44.21
N GLU A 648 -17.57 -9.85 43.00
CA GLU A 648 -18.59 -10.65 42.29
C GLU A 648 -17.98 -11.81 41.50
N TYR A 649 -16.71 -11.69 41.10
CA TYR A 649 -16.00 -12.67 40.27
C TYR A 649 -15.04 -13.53 41.10
N PRO A 650 -14.78 -14.79 40.69
CA PRO A 650 -13.78 -15.63 41.36
C PRO A 650 -12.37 -15.09 41.15
N ASP A 651 -11.42 -15.53 41.99
CA ASP A 651 -10.02 -15.13 42.02
C ASP A 651 -9.22 -15.63 40.80
N LEU A 652 -9.58 -15.13 39.61
CA LEU A 652 -8.83 -15.30 38.39
C LEU A 652 -7.66 -14.30 38.37
N PRO A 653 -6.53 -14.61 37.70
CA PRO A 653 -5.36 -13.71 37.68
C PRO A 653 -5.70 -12.27 37.27
N VAL A 654 -6.58 -12.09 36.28
CA VAL A 654 -7.02 -10.74 35.83
C VAL A 654 -7.85 -10.00 36.88
N VAL A 655 -8.60 -10.72 37.72
CA VAL A 655 -9.44 -10.16 38.79
C VAL A 655 -8.54 -9.70 39.94
N VAL A 656 -7.58 -10.54 40.34
CA VAL A 656 -6.59 -10.24 41.38
C VAL A 656 -5.74 -9.03 40.97
N GLU A 657 -5.27 -8.97 39.72
CA GLU A 657 -4.53 -7.80 39.20
C GLU A 657 -5.40 -6.53 39.16
N SER A 658 -6.69 -6.67 38.81
CA SER A 658 -7.64 -5.53 38.82
C SER A 658 -7.90 -4.99 40.22
N TRP A 659 -7.93 -5.85 41.24
CA TRP A 659 -8.00 -5.42 42.64
C TRP A 659 -6.75 -4.60 43.00
N LEU A 660 -5.54 -5.10 42.73
CA LEU A 660 -4.34 -4.31 43.03
C LEU A 660 -4.37 -2.95 42.31
N THR A 661 -4.79 -2.94 41.05
CA THR A 661 -4.94 -1.72 40.25
C THR A 661 -5.99 -0.75 40.83
N LEU A 662 -7.08 -1.24 41.42
CA LEU A 662 -8.03 -0.39 42.15
C LEU A 662 -7.35 0.36 43.31
N SER A 663 -6.44 -0.30 44.02
CA SER A 663 -5.67 0.33 45.10
C SER A 663 -4.75 1.43 44.55
N ASP A 664 -4.10 1.18 43.42
CA ASP A 664 -3.26 2.17 42.70
C ASP A 664 -4.09 3.41 42.32
N GLN A 665 -5.29 3.21 41.77
CA GLN A 665 -6.17 4.31 41.36
C GLN A 665 -6.66 5.14 42.53
N LEU A 666 -7.01 4.50 43.66
CA LEU A 666 -7.42 5.20 44.88
C LEU A 666 -6.31 6.10 45.41
N LEU A 667 -5.08 5.57 45.50
CA LEU A 667 -3.92 6.32 45.99
C LEU A 667 -3.50 7.44 45.02
N THR A 668 -3.57 7.20 43.71
CA THR A 668 -3.28 8.21 42.68
C THR A 668 -4.32 9.34 42.66
N ALA A 669 -5.59 9.01 42.93
CA ALA A 669 -6.66 10.00 42.97
C ALA A 669 -6.61 10.87 44.24
N ALA A 670 -6.10 10.34 45.35
CA ALA A 670 -6.15 11.00 46.66
C ALA A 670 -5.57 12.45 46.69
N PRO A 671 -4.38 12.75 46.11
CA PRO A 671 -3.86 14.12 46.08
C PRO A 671 -4.69 15.09 45.24
N ARG A 672 -5.46 14.57 44.27
CA ARG A 672 -6.27 15.36 43.34
C ARG A 672 -7.76 15.40 43.71
N ALA A 673 -8.16 14.77 44.82
CA ALA A 673 -9.55 14.66 45.25
C ALA A 673 -10.27 16.02 45.34
N ALA A 674 -9.56 17.07 45.80
CA ALA A 674 -10.09 18.43 45.89
C ALA A 674 -10.29 19.13 44.53
N ALA A 675 -9.76 18.58 43.44
CA ALA A 675 -9.88 19.10 42.08
C ALA A 675 -10.85 18.28 41.20
N ASP A 676 -11.30 17.11 41.65
CA ASP A 676 -12.21 16.22 40.93
C ASP A 676 -13.66 16.38 41.42
N ASP A 677 -14.57 16.77 40.53
CA ASP A 677 -15.96 17.06 40.89
C ASP A 677 -16.78 15.80 41.18
N SER A 678 -16.45 14.64 40.60
CA SER A 678 -17.11 13.37 40.89
C SER A 678 -16.77 12.88 42.31
N LEU A 679 -15.50 12.97 42.70
CA LEU A 679 -15.06 12.62 44.06
C LEU A 679 -15.65 13.55 45.13
N LYS A 680 -15.77 14.86 44.85
CA LYS A 680 -16.47 15.80 45.74
C LYS A 680 -17.95 15.47 45.93
N ARG A 681 -18.67 15.19 44.83
CA ARG A 681 -20.09 14.80 44.88
C ARG A 681 -20.29 13.54 45.73
N ALA A 682 -19.36 12.60 45.65
CA ALA A 682 -19.36 11.37 46.43
C ALA A 682 -18.88 11.54 47.90
N GLY A 683 -18.43 12.74 48.30
CA GLY A 683 -17.90 12.99 49.64
C GLY A 683 -16.56 12.29 49.93
N LEU A 684 -15.79 11.97 48.88
CA LEU A 684 -14.49 11.29 48.99
C LEU A 684 -13.36 12.31 48.98
N ASP A 685 -12.80 12.60 50.16
CA ASP A 685 -11.64 13.47 50.31
C ASP A 685 -10.31 12.70 50.23
N ARG A 686 -9.19 13.43 50.32
CA ARG A 686 -7.84 12.85 50.29
C ARG A 686 -7.67 11.76 51.36
N ALA A 687 -8.16 12.00 52.58
CA ALA A 687 -7.99 11.07 53.70
C ALA A 687 -8.79 9.78 53.48
N ALA A 688 -10.04 9.88 53.01
CA ALA A 688 -10.90 8.74 52.72
C ALA A 688 -10.30 7.84 51.62
N LEU A 689 -9.77 8.43 50.54
CA LEU A 689 -9.16 7.70 49.44
C LEU A 689 -7.83 7.04 49.85
N SER A 690 -6.96 7.76 50.57
CA SER A 690 -5.71 7.21 51.10
C SER A 690 -5.97 6.05 52.06
N LEU A 691 -6.92 6.20 53.00
CA LEU A 691 -7.27 5.14 53.95
C LEU A 691 -7.82 3.90 53.25
N ARG A 692 -8.70 4.08 52.24
CA ARG A 692 -9.27 2.96 51.47
C ARG A 692 -8.20 2.24 50.65
N GLY A 693 -7.31 2.97 49.97
CA GLY A 693 -6.20 2.39 49.22
C GLY A 693 -5.25 1.58 50.10
N ILE A 694 -4.82 2.15 51.24
CA ILE A 694 -3.98 1.46 52.24
C ILE A 694 -4.67 0.20 52.79
N SER A 695 -5.97 0.29 53.08
CA SER A 695 -6.74 -0.86 53.59
C SER A 695 -6.82 -2.00 52.58
N LEU A 696 -7.01 -1.68 51.29
CA LEU A 696 -7.03 -2.68 50.23
C LEU A 696 -5.67 -3.33 50.02
N LEU A 697 -4.57 -2.57 50.09
CA LEU A 697 -3.21 -3.12 50.00
C LEU A 697 -2.89 -4.06 51.17
N ARG A 698 -3.25 -3.68 52.40
CA ARG A 698 -3.11 -4.56 53.57
C ARG A 698 -3.92 -5.84 53.42
N LEU A 699 -5.15 -5.74 52.94
CA LEU A 699 -6.00 -6.90 52.69
C LEU A 699 -5.44 -7.79 51.57
N PHE A 700 -4.91 -7.18 50.50
CA PHE A 700 -4.27 -7.89 49.40
C PHE A 700 -3.07 -8.71 49.89
N LEU A 701 -2.18 -8.11 50.68
CA LEU A 701 -1.01 -8.79 51.26
C LEU A 701 -1.38 -9.91 52.25
N ALA A 702 -2.56 -9.81 52.89
CA ALA A 702 -3.06 -10.84 53.79
C ALA A 702 -3.65 -12.05 53.05
N LEU A 703 -4.36 -11.83 51.94
CA LEU A 703 -5.04 -12.88 51.19
C LEU A 703 -4.17 -13.50 50.08
N TYR A 704 -3.36 -12.68 49.41
CA TYR A 704 -2.52 -13.05 48.26
C TYR A 704 -1.04 -12.96 48.61
N ALA A 705 -0.71 -13.52 49.77
CA ALA A 705 0.63 -13.51 50.35
C ALA A 705 1.74 -14.08 49.43
N GLU A 706 1.37 -15.05 48.59
CA GLU A 706 2.26 -15.80 47.68
C GLU A 706 2.05 -15.42 46.21
N ASP A 707 1.17 -14.46 45.91
CA ASP A 707 0.91 -14.05 44.54
C ASP A 707 2.11 -13.25 43.98
N PRO A 708 2.45 -13.39 42.68
CA PRO A 708 3.55 -12.63 42.07
C PRO A 708 3.44 -11.11 42.25
N LEU A 709 2.24 -10.57 42.44
CA LEU A 709 1.98 -9.14 42.64
C LEU A 709 2.09 -8.71 44.11
N ALA A 710 2.37 -9.61 45.05
CA ALA A 710 2.47 -9.28 46.48
C ALA A 710 3.60 -8.28 46.77
N ALA A 711 4.75 -8.41 46.10
CA ALA A 711 5.87 -7.49 46.28
C ALA A 711 5.53 -6.07 45.78
N ASP A 712 4.79 -5.96 44.67
CA ASP A 712 4.27 -4.69 44.16
C ASP A 712 3.28 -4.03 45.14
N ALA A 713 2.37 -4.82 45.71
CA ALA A 713 1.43 -4.34 46.71
C ALA A 713 2.16 -3.83 47.97
N GLY A 714 3.23 -4.51 48.38
CA GLY A 714 4.11 -4.09 49.47
C GLY A 714 4.79 -2.74 49.20
N LEU A 715 5.35 -2.59 48.00
CA LEU A 715 6.06 -1.35 47.61
C LEU A 715 5.11 -0.15 47.55
N ASN A 716 3.90 -0.37 47.03
CA ASN A 716 2.81 0.60 47.07
C ASN A 716 2.41 1.00 48.48
N LEU A 717 2.32 0.03 49.40
CA LEU A 717 1.93 0.29 50.78
C LEU A 717 2.97 1.16 51.50
N VAL A 718 4.26 0.82 51.35
CA VAL A 718 5.37 1.61 51.90
C VAL A 718 5.38 3.03 51.29
N SER A 719 5.21 3.15 49.97
CA SER A 719 5.12 4.45 49.30
C SER A 719 3.94 5.29 49.79
N ALA A 720 2.81 4.66 50.12
CA ALA A 720 1.64 5.36 50.65
C ALA A 720 1.87 5.94 52.05
N TYR A 721 2.52 5.21 52.95
CA TYR A 721 2.90 5.72 54.28
C TYR A 721 3.95 6.81 54.20
N LEU A 722 4.92 6.66 53.30
CA LEU A 722 5.91 7.70 53.02
C LEU A 722 5.26 9.01 52.56
N GLY A 723 4.27 8.94 51.65
CA GLY A 723 3.51 10.11 51.19
C GLY A 723 2.60 10.75 52.26
N LEU A 724 2.43 10.09 53.40
CA LEU A 724 1.79 10.63 54.60
C LEU A 724 2.80 11.17 55.63
N GLU A 725 4.11 11.15 55.31
CA GLU A 725 5.21 11.53 56.20
C GLU A 725 5.28 10.67 57.49
N ASP A 726 4.68 9.48 57.47
CA ASP A 726 4.74 8.52 58.57
C ASP A 726 6.01 7.67 58.46
N HIS A 727 7.14 8.30 58.78
CA HIS A 727 8.46 7.68 58.68
C HIS A 727 8.63 6.47 59.61
N GLU A 728 7.95 6.44 60.76
CA GLU A 728 7.99 5.32 61.72
C GLU A 728 7.36 4.06 61.09
N THR A 729 6.10 4.15 60.64
CA THR A 729 5.42 3.02 59.98
C THR A 729 6.13 2.61 58.69
N THR A 730 6.71 3.58 57.97
CA THR A 730 7.47 3.32 56.74
C THR A 730 8.72 2.49 57.04
N ALA A 731 9.50 2.82 58.08
CA ALA A 731 10.71 2.11 58.46
C ALA A 731 10.40 0.68 58.93
N GLU A 732 9.39 0.51 59.79
CA GLU A 732 8.96 -0.80 60.29
C GLU A 732 8.50 -1.71 59.13
N LEU A 733 7.56 -1.24 58.32
CA LEU A 733 6.98 -2.01 57.23
C LEU A 733 8.01 -2.35 56.16
N ALA A 734 8.86 -1.39 55.76
CA ALA A 734 9.91 -1.64 54.79
C ALA A 734 10.93 -2.67 55.32
N GLY A 735 11.24 -2.64 56.62
CA GLY A 735 12.08 -3.65 57.27
C GLY A 735 11.48 -5.06 57.21
N GLU A 736 10.20 -5.21 57.55
CA GLU A 736 9.49 -6.49 57.49
C GLU A 736 9.41 -7.04 56.06
N LEU A 737 9.09 -6.17 55.09
CA LEU A 737 8.94 -6.56 53.68
C LEU A 737 10.28 -6.88 53.01
N ALA A 738 11.38 -6.20 53.40
CA ALA A 738 12.73 -6.54 52.94
C ALA A 738 13.14 -7.97 53.36
N GLY A 739 12.72 -8.41 54.56
CA GLY A 739 12.96 -9.77 55.04
C GLY A 739 12.11 -10.83 54.34
N ARG A 740 10.95 -10.45 53.80
CA ARG A 740 9.98 -11.36 53.16
C ARG A 740 10.20 -11.50 51.65
N PHE A 741 10.44 -10.40 50.95
CA PHE A 741 10.59 -10.38 49.49
C PHE A 741 12.07 -10.33 49.10
N THR A 742 12.68 -11.51 48.97
CA THR A 742 14.14 -11.66 48.77
C THR A 742 14.62 -11.44 47.33
N ALA A 743 13.73 -11.11 46.40
CA ALA A 743 14.12 -10.77 45.04
C ALA A 743 15.00 -9.51 45.08
N PRO A 744 16.19 -9.50 44.45
CA PRO A 744 17.19 -8.44 44.61
C PRO A 744 16.64 -7.02 44.47
N GLU A 745 15.78 -6.77 43.48
CA GLU A 745 15.23 -5.45 43.19
C GLU A 745 14.27 -4.95 44.28
N TYR A 746 13.43 -5.83 44.83
CA TYR A 746 12.48 -5.49 45.89
C TYR A 746 13.15 -5.43 47.25
N ALA A 747 14.03 -6.38 47.58
CA ALA A 747 14.80 -6.37 48.82
C ALA A 747 15.63 -5.08 48.94
N ASP A 748 16.29 -4.67 47.86
CA ASP A 748 17.07 -3.43 47.79
C ASP A 748 16.17 -2.19 47.94
N ALA A 749 15.04 -2.13 47.23
CA ALA A 749 14.10 -1.01 47.33
C ALA A 749 13.52 -0.85 48.74
N PHE A 750 13.12 -1.94 49.40
CA PHE A 750 12.62 -1.90 50.77
C PHE A 750 13.73 -1.51 51.77
N THR A 751 14.92 -2.10 51.64
CA THR A 751 16.06 -1.77 52.52
C THR A 751 16.47 -0.30 52.39
N TYR A 752 16.51 0.22 51.16
CA TYR A 752 16.80 1.62 50.89
C TYR A 752 15.71 2.55 51.46
N THR A 753 14.43 2.19 51.26
CA THR A 753 13.31 2.99 51.79
C THR A 753 13.35 3.06 53.31
N ARG A 754 13.68 1.95 53.97
CA ARG A 754 13.93 1.93 55.42
C ARG A 754 15.08 2.86 55.78
N ALA A 755 16.24 2.75 55.11
CA ALA A 755 17.42 3.56 55.41
C ALA A 755 17.13 5.08 55.36
N VAL A 756 16.38 5.52 54.34
CA VAL A 756 15.97 6.92 54.22
C VAL A 756 14.98 7.31 55.33
N ALA A 757 14.02 6.45 55.68
CA ALA A 757 13.08 6.71 56.77
C ALA A 757 13.78 6.83 58.14
N GLU A 758 14.73 5.94 58.46
CA GLU A 758 15.52 6.01 59.70
C GLU A 758 16.35 7.30 59.77
N TRP A 759 16.86 7.79 58.63
CA TRP A 759 17.57 9.07 58.57
C TRP A 759 16.66 10.26 58.89
N TYR A 760 15.44 10.31 58.32
CA TYR A 760 14.45 11.35 58.65
C TYR A 760 14.00 11.31 60.13
N LEU A 761 14.04 10.14 60.76
CA LEU A 761 13.78 9.96 62.19
C LEU A 761 14.97 10.36 63.10
N GLY A 762 16.11 10.74 62.51
CA GLY A 762 17.32 11.08 63.25
C GLY A 762 18.08 9.86 63.80
N ARG A 763 17.75 8.64 63.36
CA ARG A 763 18.43 7.40 63.74
C ARG A 763 19.62 7.14 62.81
N GLU A 764 20.55 8.07 62.83
CA GLU A 764 21.65 8.14 61.85
C GLU A 764 22.55 6.89 61.82
N GLU A 765 22.81 6.25 62.97
CA GLU A 765 23.64 5.04 63.02
C GLU A 765 23.00 3.85 62.29
N GLU A 766 21.68 3.71 62.39
CA GLU A 766 20.92 2.66 61.70
C GLU A 766 20.84 2.97 60.20
N ALA A 767 20.66 4.25 59.84
CA ALA A 767 20.72 4.70 58.45
C ALA A 767 22.10 4.46 57.81
N LEU A 768 23.19 4.81 58.49
CA LEU A 768 24.57 4.60 58.02
C LEU A 768 24.81 3.12 57.70
N GLY A 769 24.50 2.21 58.62
CA GLY A 769 24.72 0.78 58.41
C GLY A 769 23.92 0.21 57.23
N LEU A 770 22.69 0.66 57.02
CA LEU A 770 21.87 0.24 55.88
C LEU A 770 22.38 0.83 54.55
N LEU A 771 22.77 2.11 54.53
CA LEU A 771 23.27 2.80 53.34
C LEU A 771 24.65 2.28 52.91
N GLU A 772 25.55 1.99 53.84
CA GLU A 772 26.84 1.33 53.56
C GLU A 772 26.64 -0.06 52.95
N GLY A 773 25.70 -0.84 53.50
CA GLY A 773 25.32 -2.14 52.97
C GLY A 773 24.84 -2.05 51.52
N ILE A 774 24.00 -1.07 51.19
CA ILE A 774 23.50 -0.81 49.83
C ILE A 774 24.63 -0.34 48.90
N ALA A 775 25.52 0.52 49.39
CA ALA A 775 26.64 1.06 48.63
C ALA A 775 27.67 -0.02 48.22
N ALA A 776 27.75 -1.09 49.01
CA ALA A 776 28.61 -2.25 48.80
C ALA A 776 27.90 -3.45 48.13
N ALA A 777 26.57 -3.43 48.01
CA ALA A 777 25.80 -4.56 47.49
C ALA A 777 26.00 -4.77 45.97
N GLU A 778 26.17 -6.05 45.60
CA GLU A 778 26.22 -6.51 44.21
C GLU A 778 25.16 -7.58 43.98
N TYR A 779 24.35 -7.40 42.92
CA TYR A 779 23.26 -8.27 42.55
C TYR A 779 23.52 -9.01 41.23
N PRO A 780 23.11 -10.29 41.11
CA PRO A 780 23.25 -11.02 39.86
C PRO A 780 22.33 -10.46 38.76
N ARG A 781 22.80 -10.46 37.51
CA ARG A 781 22.03 -10.03 36.34
C ARG A 781 21.41 -11.23 35.61
N GLU A 782 20.19 -11.08 35.09
CA GLU A 782 19.62 -12.04 34.13
C GLU A 782 20.48 -12.03 32.85
N GLY A 783 21.22 -13.12 32.61
CA GLY A 783 22.22 -13.24 31.53
C GLY A 783 23.66 -13.47 32.00
N GLY A 784 23.93 -13.44 33.31
CA GLY A 784 25.25 -13.63 33.91
C GLY A 784 25.98 -12.32 34.20
N GLY A 785 26.78 -12.30 35.27
CA GLY A 785 27.49 -11.12 35.79
C GLY A 785 26.83 -10.50 37.03
N VAL A 786 27.53 -9.55 37.65
CA VAL A 786 27.06 -8.78 38.82
C VAL A 786 26.82 -7.32 38.42
N ARG A 787 25.82 -6.68 39.04
CA ARG A 787 25.57 -5.24 38.94
C ARG A 787 25.52 -4.63 40.34
N PRO A 788 25.98 -3.39 40.53
CA PRO A 788 25.77 -2.68 41.79
C PRO A 788 24.28 -2.44 42.06
N SER A 789 23.93 -2.16 43.31
CA SER A 789 22.59 -1.70 43.69
C SER A 789 22.11 -0.52 42.82
N PRO A 790 20.86 -0.52 42.33
CA PRO A 790 20.26 0.66 41.68
C PRO A 790 20.22 1.91 42.58
N ASN A 791 20.27 1.72 43.90
CA ASN A 791 20.26 2.80 44.88
C ASN A 791 21.67 3.20 45.36
N ARG A 792 22.74 2.61 44.81
CA ARG A 792 24.14 2.84 45.24
C ARG A 792 24.56 4.30 45.20
N GLU A 793 24.30 5.00 44.11
CA GLU A 793 24.74 6.39 43.93
C GLU A 793 23.99 7.34 44.89
N LEU A 794 22.68 7.14 45.05
CA LEU A 794 21.89 7.88 46.04
C LEU A 794 22.32 7.57 47.47
N ALA A 795 22.63 6.30 47.78
CA ALA A 795 23.12 5.91 49.10
C ALA A 795 24.47 6.58 49.42
N LEU A 796 25.41 6.59 48.48
CA LEU A 796 26.70 7.29 48.62
C LEU A 796 26.52 8.80 48.78
N TYR A 797 25.54 9.39 48.11
CA TYR A 797 25.21 10.81 48.27
C TYR A 797 24.66 11.12 49.67
N ILE A 798 23.73 10.32 50.19
CA ILE A 798 23.19 10.48 51.56
C ILE A 798 24.29 10.25 52.60
N LEU A 799 25.18 9.27 52.42
CA LEU A 799 26.35 9.06 53.28
C LEU A 799 27.22 10.33 53.35
N GLY A 800 27.50 10.96 52.21
CA GLY A 800 28.20 12.24 52.15
C GLY A 800 27.49 13.36 52.93
N GLN A 801 26.16 13.42 52.86
CA GLN A 801 25.35 14.40 53.61
C GLN A 801 25.35 14.16 55.12
N ILE A 802 25.24 12.90 55.57
CA ILE A 802 25.31 12.55 56.99
C ILE A 802 26.68 12.94 57.55
N HIS A 803 27.78 12.57 56.88
CA HIS A 803 29.13 12.93 57.33
C HIS A 803 29.41 14.44 57.26
N HIS A 804 28.86 15.14 56.26
CA HIS A 804 28.95 16.60 56.16
C HIS A 804 28.21 17.28 57.34
N ALA A 805 27.01 16.82 57.68
CA ALA A 805 26.25 17.31 58.83
C ALA A 805 27.01 17.07 60.16
N ARG A 806 27.74 15.96 60.26
CA ARG A 806 28.60 15.61 61.41
C ARG A 806 29.92 16.40 61.47
N ARG A 807 30.23 17.25 60.49
CA ARG A 807 31.50 17.98 60.34
C ARG A 807 32.73 17.08 60.13
N GLU A 808 32.52 15.89 59.60
CA GLU A 808 33.57 14.92 59.28
C GLU A 808 34.07 15.15 57.85
N VAL A 809 34.82 16.25 57.67
CA VAL A 809 35.18 16.79 56.34
C VAL A 809 35.86 15.74 55.44
N ALA A 810 36.79 14.94 55.96
CA ALA A 810 37.50 13.94 55.18
C ALA A 810 36.57 12.82 54.65
N ALA A 811 35.63 12.35 55.47
CA ALA A 811 34.65 11.34 55.07
C ALA A 811 33.62 11.92 54.09
N ALA A 812 33.17 13.15 54.32
CA ALA A 812 32.28 13.87 53.41
C ALA A 812 32.94 14.06 52.03
N GLU A 813 34.21 14.47 51.97
CA GLU A 813 34.96 14.59 50.71
C GLU A 813 35.11 13.25 49.98
N GLU A 814 35.34 12.15 50.70
CA GLU A 814 35.42 10.81 50.11
C GLU A 814 34.10 10.40 49.44
N TYR A 815 32.99 10.50 50.17
CA TYR A 815 31.68 10.10 49.66
C TYR A 815 31.16 11.02 48.56
N TYR A 816 31.25 12.35 48.72
CA TYR A 816 30.90 13.28 47.65
C TYR A 816 31.79 13.10 46.43
N GLY A 817 33.09 12.84 46.61
CA GLY A 817 34.03 12.57 45.52
C GLY A 817 33.64 11.36 44.67
N ARG A 818 33.01 10.34 45.25
CA ARG A 818 32.53 9.14 44.53
C ARG A 818 31.29 9.39 43.67
N VAL A 819 30.56 10.48 43.91
CA VAL A 819 29.30 10.79 43.22
C VAL A 819 29.22 12.20 42.62
N ALA A 820 30.32 12.96 42.62
CA ALA A 820 30.39 14.33 42.12
C ALA A 820 30.07 14.46 40.61
N GLU A 821 30.29 13.40 39.84
CA GLU A 821 29.91 13.37 38.41
C GLU A 821 28.40 13.13 38.20
N VAL A 822 27.71 12.59 39.21
CA VAL A 822 26.28 12.23 39.16
C VAL A 822 25.42 13.34 39.76
N PHE A 823 25.82 13.87 40.92
CA PHE A 823 25.06 14.92 41.62
C PHE A 823 25.80 16.25 41.56
N ARG A 824 25.14 17.23 40.95
CA ARG A 824 25.63 18.61 40.89
C ARG A 824 25.90 19.18 42.29
N ASP A 825 25.00 18.94 43.24
CA ASP A 825 25.16 19.37 44.62
C ASP A 825 26.40 18.74 45.28
N ALA A 826 26.65 17.44 45.07
CA ALA A 826 27.87 16.80 45.57
C ALA A 826 29.14 17.45 44.98
N ARG A 827 29.12 17.87 43.71
CA ARG A 827 30.24 18.59 43.07
C ARG A 827 30.41 20.00 43.63
N GLU A 828 29.32 20.72 43.82
CA GLU A 828 29.32 22.08 44.41
C GLU A 828 29.80 22.02 45.87
N ALA A 829 29.28 21.11 46.68
CA ALA A 829 29.75 20.85 48.04
C ALA A 829 31.24 20.46 48.07
N LEU A 830 31.71 19.60 47.15
CA LEU A 830 33.12 19.24 47.06
C LEU A 830 34.00 20.43 46.66
N ALA A 831 33.53 21.29 45.76
CA ALA A 831 34.23 22.51 45.36
C ALA A 831 34.31 23.52 46.53
N ASP A 832 33.20 23.70 47.26
CA ASP A 832 33.10 24.59 48.42
C ASP A 832 33.97 24.11 49.58
N LEU A 833 34.06 22.79 49.82
CA LEU A 833 34.96 22.22 50.82
C LEU A 833 36.44 22.47 50.49
N ARG A 834 36.78 22.60 49.20
CA ARG A 834 38.16 22.77 48.69
C ARG A 834 38.55 24.21 48.35
N GLU A 835 37.63 25.16 48.42
CA GLU A 835 37.85 26.55 48.01
C GLU A 835 39.03 27.20 48.78
N LYS A 836 39.97 27.79 48.02
CA LYS A 836 41.03 28.65 48.56
C LYS A 836 40.71 30.11 48.27
N ARG A 837 40.85 31.00 49.26
CA ARG A 837 40.50 32.42 49.13
C ARG A 837 41.48 33.32 49.88
N ILE A 838 41.83 34.47 49.29
CA ILE A 838 42.55 35.57 49.96
C ILE A 838 41.94 36.91 49.55
N SER A 839 41.79 37.85 50.47
CA SER A 839 41.31 39.20 50.16
C SER A 839 41.86 40.28 51.11
N LEU A 840 41.89 41.53 50.61
CA LEU A 840 42.32 42.73 51.32
C LEU A 840 41.23 43.82 51.24
N PRO A 841 41.15 44.73 52.23
CA PRO A 841 40.37 45.97 52.13
C PRO A 841 40.83 46.87 50.97
N GLU A 842 39.87 47.46 50.23
CA GLU A 842 40.15 48.31 49.05
C GLU A 842 40.97 49.56 49.40
N VAL A 843 40.60 50.26 50.48
CA VAL A 843 41.33 51.44 50.97
C VAL A 843 41.45 51.38 52.49
N THR A 844 42.68 51.51 52.99
CA THR A 844 43.01 51.64 54.41
C THR A 844 43.62 53.02 54.65
N VAL A 845 43.05 53.84 55.53
CA VAL A 845 43.55 55.22 55.77
C VAL A 845 44.21 55.28 57.15
N ALA A 846 45.41 55.86 57.21
CA ALA A 846 46.18 56.05 58.43
C ALA A 846 46.66 57.51 58.58
N GLU A 847 46.91 57.92 59.82
CA GLU A 847 47.45 59.26 60.13
C GLU A 847 48.97 59.30 59.92
N PRO A 848 49.53 60.44 59.44
CA PRO A 848 50.97 60.63 59.33
C PRO A 848 51.71 60.37 60.65
N GLY A 849 52.68 59.44 60.63
CA GLY A 849 53.44 59.02 61.82
C GLY A 849 52.72 58.00 62.74
N GLY A 850 51.50 57.57 62.40
CA GLY A 850 50.77 56.50 63.09
C GLY A 850 51.10 55.09 62.57
N ARG A 851 50.78 54.04 63.35
CA ARG A 851 50.97 52.64 62.93
C ARG A 851 49.87 52.24 61.95
N VAL A 852 50.24 51.70 60.78
CA VAL A 852 49.28 51.19 59.79
C VAL A 852 48.98 49.72 60.08
N GLU A 853 47.70 49.36 60.26
CA GLU A 853 47.25 47.96 60.40
C GLU A 853 46.41 47.55 59.18
N LEU A 854 46.76 46.43 58.55
CA LEU A 854 46.09 45.85 57.40
C LEU A 854 45.49 44.49 57.78
N GLU A 855 44.23 44.25 57.43
CA GLU A 855 43.54 42.99 57.67
C GLU A 855 43.55 42.10 56.41
N ILE A 856 43.93 40.84 56.55
CA ILE A 856 43.95 39.84 55.47
C ILE A 856 42.93 38.75 55.81
N GLU A 857 41.90 38.59 54.99
CA GLU A 857 40.94 37.48 55.10
C GLU A 857 41.40 36.33 54.21
N HIS A 858 41.46 35.10 54.73
CA HIS A 858 41.90 33.92 54.00
C HIS A 858 41.09 32.67 54.34
N ARG A 859 41.10 31.69 53.43
CA ARG A 859 40.56 30.34 53.64
C ARG A 859 41.47 29.33 52.94
N ASN A 860 41.83 28.25 53.63
CA ASN A 860 42.67 27.16 53.08
C ASN A 860 44.04 27.60 52.51
N LEU A 861 44.71 28.59 53.14
CA LEU A 861 46.00 29.15 52.68
C LEU A 861 47.03 29.28 53.80
N GLY A 862 48.20 28.63 53.64
CA GLY A 862 49.23 28.58 54.67
C GLY A 862 50.05 29.88 54.90
N GLN A 863 50.36 30.64 53.85
CA GLN A 863 51.18 31.87 53.92
C GLN A 863 50.89 32.83 52.75
N ALA A 864 51.22 34.12 52.90
CA ALA A 864 51.15 35.11 51.83
C ALA A 864 52.25 36.20 51.92
N ASP A 865 52.75 36.65 50.77
CA ASP A 865 53.71 37.74 50.60
C ASP A 865 53.02 39.10 50.41
N LEU A 866 53.48 40.13 51.10
CA LEU A 866 53.03 41.53 50.98
C LEU A 866 54.12 42.39 50.33
N LEU A 867 53.73 43.15 49.30
CA LEU A 867 54.57 44.09 48.55
C LEU A 867 53.93 45.49 48.59
N VAL A 868 54.67 46.52 48.99
CA VAL A 868 54.15 47.89 49.13
C VAL A 868 54.91 48.87 48.24
N TYR A 869 54.20 49.70 47.48
CA TYR A 869 54.76 50.66 46.52
C TYR A 869 54.20 52.08 46.74
N ALA A 870 55.02 53.11 46.83
CA ALA A 870 54.52 54.50 46.80
C ALA A 870 54.04 54.89 45.41
N VAL A 871 52.87 55.52 45.33
CA VAL A 871 52.21 55.87 44.07
C VAL A 871 51.63 57.29 44.10
N ASP A 872 51.68 57.98 42.95
CA ASP A 872 50.85 59.17 42.74
C ASP A 872 49.43 58.71 42.40
N LEU A 873 48.53 58.80 43.40
CA LEU A 873 47.16 58.31 43.29
C LEU A 873 46.39 58.97 42.14
N MET A 874 46.67 60.24 41.88
CA MET A 874 45.95 61.02 40.89
C MET A 874 46.30 60.55 39.47
N THR A 875 47.57 60.19 39.26
CA THR A 875 48.06 59.65 37.98
C THR A 875 47.65 58.20 37.81
N LEU A 876 47.76 57.39 38.87
CA LEU A 876 47.37 55.99 38.86
C LEU A 876 45.89 55.82 38.48
N TYR A 877 45.01 56.62 39.10
CA TYR A 877 43.59 56.55 38.82
C TYR A 877 43.22 57.01 37.41
N LEU A 878 43.87 58.07 36.88
CA LEU A 878 43.64 58.50 35.51
C LEU A 878 43.97 57.41 34.48
N ARG A 879 44.99 56.60 34.76
CA ARG A 879 45.43 55.53 33.86
C ARG A 879 44.49 54.33 33.92
N GLU A 880 44.22 53.81 35.12
CA GLU A 880 43.47 52.55 35.29
C GLU A 880 41.95 52.75 35.32
N LYS A 881 41.48 53.97 35.61
CA LYS A 881 40.06 54.36 35.74
C LYS A 881 39.24 53.58 36.79
N ASP A 882 39.81 52.52 37.38
CA ASP A 882 39.26 51.75 38.48
C ASP A 882 40.38 51.19 39.38
N LEU A 883 40.27 51.40 40.70
CA LEU A 883 41.29 50.97 41.66
C LEU A 883 41.18 49.49 42.05
N SER A 884 40.03 48.85 41.80
CA SER A 884 39.83 47.41 42.08
C SER A 884 40.63 46.48 41.16
N ARG A 885 41.18 46.98 40.04
CA ARG A 885 42.00 46.21 39.07
C ARG A 885 43.48 46.56 39.09
N VAL A 886 43.94 47.24 40.13
CA VAL A 886 45.33 47.75 40.21
C VAL A 886 46.39 46.64 40.26
N THR A 887 45.98 45.38 40.50
CA THR A 887 46.82 44.19 40.34
C THR A 887 47.40 43.98 38.94
N GLU A 888 46.82 44.56 37.88
CA GLU A 888 47.30 44.43 36.49
C GLU A 888 48.33 45.52 36.09
N VAL A 889 48.64 46.44 37.00
CA VAL A 889 49.66 47.47 36.76
C VAL A 889 51.03 46.81 36.67
N ASN A 890 51.64 46.87 35.49
CA ASN A 890 52.99 46.35 35.28
C ASN A 890 54.03 47.19 36.04
N LEU A 891 54.36 46.76 37.26
CA LEU A 891 55.38 47.35 38.13
C LEU A 891 56.78 46.73 37.89
N ALA A 892 56.97 46.01 36.78
CA ALA A 892 58.25 45.40 36.46
C ALA A 892 59.35 46.47 36.35
N GLY A 893 60.38 46.35 37.20
CA GLY A 893 61.51 47.27 37.26
C GLY A 893 61.40 48.39 38.32
N ILE A 894 60.32 48.43 39.10
CA ILE A 894 60.17 49.36 40.24
C ILE A 894 60.39 48.57 41.54
N GLU A 895 61.31 49.02 42.39
CA GLU A 895 61.60 48.39 43.68
C GLU A 895 60.54 48.79 44.71
N PRO A 896 59.89 47.82 45.41
CA PRO A 896 58.92 48.13 46.45
C PRO A 896 59.60 48.77 47.66
N GLU A 897 58.88 49.65 48.35
CA GLU A 897 59.37 50.29 49.57
C GLU A 897 59.40 49.32 50.75
N LEU A 898 58.47 48.36 50.77
CA LEU A 898 58.41 47.31 51.79
C LEU A 898 58.04 45.96 51.16
N ARG A 899 58.73 44.91 51.59
CA ARG A 899 58.41 43.51 51.27
C ARG A 899 58.45 42.67 52.54
N THR A 900 57.37 41.95 52.85
CA THR A 900 57.27 41.07 54.03
C THR A 900 56.40 39.84 53.76
N THR A 901 56.62 38.74 54.48
CA THR A 901 55.86 37.48 54.35
C THR A 901 55.09 37.21 55.63
N VAL A 902 53.82 36.79 55.51
CA VAL A 902 52.88 36.58 56.62
C VAL A 902 52.36 35.14 56.58
N ALA A 903 52.55 34.38 57.67
CA ALA A 903 51.88 33.09 57.84
C ALA A 903 50.38 33.31 58.04
N LEU A 904 49.49 32.49 57.46
CA LEU A 904 48.03 32.70 57.48
C LEU A 904 47.30 31.61 58.29
N GLY A 905 47.54 30.32 58.05
CA GLY A 905 46.93 29.20 58.81
C GLY A 905 46.58 28.05 57.86
N GLY A 906 46.71 26.78 58.23
CA GLY A 906 46.72 25.62 57.30
C GLY A 906 45.46 25.34 56.47
N THR A 907 45.40 24.15 55.85
CA THR A 907 44.28 23.68 55.00
C THR A 907 43.22 22.92 55.81
N GLY A 908 41.94 23.07 55.48
CA GLY A 908 40.80 22.35 56.10
C GLY A 908 39.79 23.25 56.82
N GLU A 909 39.82 24.55 56.58
CA GLU A 909 38.94 25.53 57.24
C GLU A 909 37.59 25.61 56.50
N LEU A 910 36.50 25.29 57.19
CA LEU A 910 35.14 25.37 56.64
C LEU A 910 34.66 26.82 56.44
N LEU A 911 35.23 27.78 57.16
CA LEU A 911 34.87 29.21 57.10
C LEU A 911 36.12 30.09 56.91
N PRO A 912 36.01 31.27 56.28
CA PRO A 912 37.12 32.22 56.18
C PRO A 912 37.59 32.75 57.54
N THR A 913 38.90 32.96 57.69
CA THR A 913 39.56 33.47 58.89
C THR A 913 40.28 34.80 58.58
N THR A 914 40.33 35.74 59.53
CA THR A 914 40.97 37.06 59.36
C THR A 914 42.25 37.20 60.18
N ARG A 915 43.31 37.78 59.59
CA ARG A 915 44.60 38.04 60.24
C ARG A 915 45.06 39.49 60.06
N LYS A 916 45.45 40.16 61.15
CA LYS A 916 45.94 41.55 61.14
C LYS A 916 47.46 41.63 61.02
N VAL A 917 47.96 42.56 60.20
CA VAL A 917 49.39 42.76 59.90
C VAL A 917 49.74 44.24 60.00
N ALA A 918 50.83 44.59 60.67
CA ALA A 918 51.29 45.98 60.80
C ALA A 918 52.30 46.35 59.70
N LEU A 919 52.15 47.53 59.10
CA LEU A 919 53.04 48.10 58.08
C LEU A 919 53.66 49.42 58.58
N GLU A 920 54.95 49.62 58.35
CA GLU A 920 55.68 50.84 58.74
C GLU A 920 55.79 51.78 57.52
N LEU A 921 54.95 52.82 57.46
CA LEU A 921 54.87 53.78 56.36
C LEU A 921 54.94 55.21 56.93
N PRO A 922 56.14 55.80 57.08
CA PRO A 922 56.34 57.04 57.84
C PRO A 922 55.97 58.32 57.08
N ASP A 923 56.04 58.31 55.74
CA ASP A 923 55.85 59.51 54.93
C ASP A 923 54.38 59.69 54.51
N PRO A 924 53.85 60.93 54.49
CA PRO A 924 52.54 61.19 53.93
C PRO A 924 52.50 60.89 52.43
N GLY A 925 51.55 60.06 52.01
CA GLY A 925 51.45 59.61 50.63
C GLY A 925 50.39 58.52 50.42
N ALA A 926 50.31 58.02 49.19
CA ALA A 926 49.48 56.87 48.84
C ALA A 926 50.38 55.68 48.51
N TYR A 927 50.08 54.52 49.10
CA TYR A 927 50.85 53.29 48.98
C TYR A 927 49.97 52.17 48.45
N LEU A 928 50.38 51.50 47.38
CA LEU A 928 49.71 50.32 46.86
C LEU A 928 50.27 49.07 47.53
N VAL A 929 49.42 48.29 48.20
CA VAL A 929 49.76 47.00 48.81
C VAL A 929 49.25 45.87 47.94
N ILE A 930 50.12 44.92 47.62
CA ILE A 930 49.77 43.69 46.90
C ILE A 930 50.09 42.50 47.82
N CYS A 931 49.08 41.67 48.11
CA CYS A 931 49.19 40.41 48.84
C CYS A 931 49.13 39.22 47.88
N ARG A 932 50.07 38.28 47.98
CA ARG A 932 50.17 37.10 47.11
C ARG A 932 50.25 35.82 47.95
N GLY A 933 49.31 34.90 47.81
CA GLY A 933 49.32 33.59 48.46
C GLY A 933 49.02 32.48 47.44
N ASP A 934 49.91 31.49 47.31
CA ASP A 934 49.93 30.52 46.21
C ASP A 934 49.82 31.24 44.83
N GLU A 935 48.80 30.91 44.04
CA GLU A 935 48.47 31.56 42.75
C GLU A 935 47.47 32.72 42.90
N LEU A 936 46.99 33.00 44.11
CA LEU A 936 46.00 34.04 44.38
C LEU A 936 46.67 35.37 44.72
N HIS A 937 46.10 36.45 44.21
CA HIS A 937 46.59 37.82 44.42
C HIS A 937 45.44 38.74 44.81
N ALA A 938 45.69 39.60 45.81
CA ALA A 938 44.79 40.66 46.23
C ALA A 938 45.58 41.97 46.33
N SER A 939 44.92 43.10 46.08
CA SER A 939 45.54 44.42 46.27
C SER A 939 44.62 45.36 47.04
N GLY A 940 45.23 46.26 47.81
CA GLY A 940 44.55 47.35 48.50
C GLY A 940 45.41 48.60 48.53
N LEU A 941 44.80 49.77 48.71
CA LEU A 941 45.49 51.05 48.77
C LEU A 941 45.57 51.52 50.23
N VAL A 942 46.76 51.88 50.69
CA VAL A 942 46.98 52.52 52.00
C VAL A 942 47.24 54.00 51.80
N LEU A 943 46.44 54.87 52.43
CA LEU A 943 46.60 56.32 52.38
C LEU A 943 47.11 56.84 53.72
N VAL A 944 48.33 57.37 53.75
CA VAL A 944 48.88 58.06 54.93
C VAL A 944 48.67 59.55 54.73
N SER A 945 47.62 60.12 55.34
CA SER A 945 47.18 61.47 54.98
C SER A 945 46.39 62.18 56.08
N ASP A 946 46.65 63.47 56.25
CA ASP A 946 45.88 64.40 57.10
C ASP A 946 44.69 65.03 56.33
N LEU A 947 44.43 64.64 55.08
CA LEU A 947 43.30 65.14 54.28
C LEU A 947 42.05 64.27 54.48
N GLU A 948 40.92 64.91 54.80
CA GLU A 948 39.58 64.27 54.88
C GLU A 948 38.63 64.90 53.86
N LEU A 949 37.81 64.07 53.22
CA LEU A 949 36.73 64.51 52.34
C LEU A 949 35.38 64.16 52.95
N ARG A 950 34.47 65.14 52.95
CA ARG A 950 33.05 64.93 53.20
C ARG A 950 32.29 65.19 51.92
N VAL A 951 31.74 64.13 51.36
CA VAL A 951 31.00 64.17 50.09
C VAL A 951 29.52 63.99 50.37
N LYS A 952 28.69 64.87 49.80
CA LYS A 952 27.24 64.75 49.80
C LYS A 952 26.76 64.60 48.36
N GLU A 953 26.07 63.49 48.11
CA GLU A 953 25.55 63.10 46.81
C GLU A 953 24.08 63.50 46.66
N ASP A 954 23.68 63.99 45.49
CA ASP A 954 22.30 64.24 45.07
C ASP A 954 21.94 63.30 43.89
N PRO A 955 21.25 62.18 44.17
CA PRO A 955 21.01 61.13 43.17
C PRO A 955 20.11 61.56 42.00
N VAL A 956 19.17 62.47 42.25
CA VAL A 956 18.15 62.86 41.25
C VAL A 956 18.71 63.92 40.30
N ALA A 957 19.43 64.91 40.83
CA ALA A 957 20.01 65.98 40.02
C ALA A 957 21.36 65.60 39.37
N GLY A 958 21.99 64.50 39.80
CA GLY A 958 23.35 64.16 39.37
C GLY A 958 24.40 65.09 39.96
N GLY A 959 24.11 65.74 41.09
CA GLY A 959 24.95 66.72 41.74
C GLY A 959 25.78 66.12 42.87
N LEU A 960 27.02 66.57 43.04
CA LEU A 960 27.92 66.11 44.09
C LEU A 960 28.65 67.29 44.71
N ARG A 961 28.58 67.40 46.04
CA ARG A 961 29.27 68.44 46.82
C ARG A 961 30.37 67.81 47.66
N VAL A 962 31.62 68.14 47.34
CA VAL A 962 32.82 67.75 48.08
C VAL A 962 33.23 68.86 49.02
N GLN A 963 33.54 68.54 50.27
CA GLN A 963 34.17 69.45 51.21
C GLN A 963 35.47 68.84 51.75
N ALA A 964 36.58 69.57 51.61
CA ALA A 964 37.91 69.15 52.05
C ALA A 964 38.27 69.77 53.41
N LEU A 965 38.73 68.92 54.33
CA LEU A 965 39.05 69.25 55.71
C LEU A 965 40.42 68.68 56.09
N SER A 966 41.12 69.34 57.00
CA SER A 966 42.27 68.75 57.70
C SER A 966 41.77 67.84 58.83
N ARG A 967 42.29 66.61 58.91
CA ARG A 967 41.96 65.65 59.98
C ARG A 967 42.42 66.12 61.36
N LYS A 968 43.52 66.87 61.40
CA LYS A 968 44.18 67.28 62.65
C LYS A 968 43.45 68.40 63.39
N ASP A 969 42.96 69.40 62.65
CA ASP A 969 42.36 70.61 63.22
C ASP A 969 40.98 70.95 62.66
N HIS A 970 40.44 70.12 61.76
CA HIS A 970 39.13 70.28 61.10
C HIS A 970 38.96 71.63 60.37
N SER A 971 40.06 72.29 60.02
CA SER A 971 40.04 73.51 59.23
C SER A 971 39.64 73.22 57.79
N PHE A 972 38.86 74.14 57.18
CA PHE A 972 38.46 74.02 55.77
C PHE A 972 39.64 74.34 54.86
N LEU A 973 39.97 73.41 53.98
CA LEU A 973 41.15 73.52 53.12
C LEU A 973 40.78 74.12 51.77
N ARG A 974 41.29 75.32 51.51
CA ARG A 974 41.18 75.99 50.20
C ARG A 974 42.23 75.47 49.22
N ASP A 975 41.96 75.63 47.93
CA ASP A 975 42.87 75.27 46.83
C ASP A 975 43.24 73.77 46.75
N VAL A 976 42.45 72.88 47.36
CA VAL A 976 42.62 71.42 47.23
C VAL A 976 42.19 71.00 45.83
N ASP A 977 43.05 70.27 45.11
CA ASP A 977 42.78 69.76 43.77
C ASP A 977 41.85 68.56 43.87
N VAL A 978 40.58 68.71 43.44
CA VAL A 978 39.54 67.69 43.52
C VAL A 978 39.18 67.22 42.12
N ARG A 979 39.17 65.91 41.94
CA ARG A 979 38.75 65.23 40.71
C ARG A 979 37.55 64.34 41.01
N VAL A 980 36.49 64.52 40.24
CA VAL A 980 35.27 63.73 40.35
C VAL A 980 35.06 62.97 39.05
N VAL A 981 34.85 61.66 39.18
CA VAL A 981 34.61 60.74 38.06
C VAL A 981 33.37 59.91 38.37
N GLY A 982 32.35 59.99 37.51
CA GLY A 982 31.21 59.08 37.57
C GLY A 982 31.50 57.82 36.76
N SER A 983 31.15 56.64 37.28
CA SER A 983 31.40 55.36 36.58
C SER A 983 30.69 55.22 35.22
N ALA A 984 29.64 56.00 34.97
CA ALA A 984 28.96 56.07 33.67
C ALA A 984 29.20 57.40 32.94
N SER A 985 30.09 58.26 33.45
CA SER A 985 30.39 59.59 32.89
C SER A 985 31.62 59.53 31.97
N GLY A 986 31.49 59.99 30.73
CA GLY A 986 32.61 60.03 29.77
C GLY A 986 33.65 61.13 30.01
N SER A 987 33.42 62.04 30.96
CA SER A 987 34.26 63.22 31.23
C SER A 987 34.61 63.36 32.72
N ILE A 988 35.87 63.69 33.02
CA ILE A 988 36.37 63.95 34.37
C ILE A 988 36.15 65.43 34.71
N GLN A 989 35.53 65.71 35.85
CA GLN A 989 35.39 67.08 36.35
C GLN A 989 36.55 67.43 37.27
N LEU A 990 37.24 68.52 36.93
CA LEU A 990 38.46 69.00 37.58
C LEU A 990 38.18 70.37 38.21
N GLY A 991 38.56 70.56 39.46
CA GLY A 991 38.51 71.87 40.07
C GLY A 991 39.25 71.96 41.39
N ARG A 992 39.32 73.18 41.92
CA ARG A 992 39.90 73.45 43.23
C ARG A 992 38.81 73.86 44.20
N THR A 993 38.97 73.48 45.47
CA THR A 993 38.08 73.92 46.52
C THR A 993 38.15 75.44 46.71
N ASP A 994 36.98 76.06 46.90
CA ASP A 994 36.86 77.48 47.21
C ASP A 994 37.41 77.81 48.62
N PRO A 995 37.47 79.09 49.05
CA PRO A 995 37.92 79.45 50.41
C PRO A 995 37.12 78.81 51.57
N ARG A 996 35.96 78.21 51.30
CA ARG A 996 35.14 77.45 52.28
C ARG A 996 35.49 75.96 52.27
N GLY A 997 36.47 75.55 51.47
CA GLY A 997 36.88 74.17 51.28
C GLY A 997 35.92 73.35 50.44
N ILE A 998 35.07 73.97 49.62
CA ILE A 998 33.99 73.29 48.91
C ILE A 998 34.22 73.27 47.40
N PHE A 999 33.96 72.12 46.79
CA PHE A 999 33.89 71.93 45.34
C PHE A 999 32.53 71.27 45.01
N VAL A 1000 31.84 71.77 43.99
CA VAL A 1000 30.55 71.22 43.53
C VAL A 1000 30.71 70.78 42.07
N ALA A 1001 30.33 69.55 41.80
CA ALA A 1001 30.25 68.96 40.47
C ALA A 1001 28.78 68.65 40.15
N GLU A 1002 28.32 68.95 38.94
CA GLU A 1002 26.94 68.67 38.49
C GLU A 1002 26.97 67.80 37.22
N GLY A 1003 25.95 66.97 37.02
CA GLY A 1003 25.86 66.07 35.87
C GLY A 1003 26.80 64.86 35.96
N VAL A 1004 27.14 64.40 37.17
CA VAL A 1004 27.88 63.15 37.38
C VAL A 1004 26.88 61.99 37.25
N ALA A 1005 27.14 61.09 36.30
CA ALA A 1005 26.34 59.90 36.03
C ALA A 1005 27.01 58.61 36.52
N GLY A 1006 26.24 57.74 37.16
CA GLY A 1006 26.71 56.51 37.81
C GLY A 1006 27.20 56.75 39.24
N THR A 1007 27.97 55.81 39.79
CA THR A 1007 28.62 55.94 41.11
C THR A 1007 29.80 56.91 41.03
N ALA A 1008 29.86 57.86 41.97
CA ALA A 1008 30.90 58.88 41.94
C ALA A 1008 32.16 58.43 42.70
N THR A 1009 33.32 58.53 42.06
CA THR A 1009 34.63 58.44 42.71
C THR A 1009 35.25 59.83 42.79
N VAL A 1010 35.67 60.23 43.99
CA VAL A 1010 36.28 61.52 44.28
C VAL A 1010 37.69 61.30 44.80
N ILE A 1011 38.65 61.96 44.16
CA ILE A 1011 40.05 61.97 44.58
C ILE A 1011 40.48 63.41 44.81
N ALA A 1012 41.06 63.68 45.97
CA ALA A 1012 41.57 64.99 46.31
C ALA A 1012 43.06 64.96 46.64
N ARG A 1013 43.78 66.00 46.25
CA ARG A 1013 45.19 66.22 46.58
C ARG A 1013 45.40 67.59 47.21
N GLY A 1014 45.87 67.58 48.46
CA GLY A 1014 46.27 68.76 49.23
C GLY A 1014 47.77 69.08 49.09
N ALA A 1015 48.20 70.18 49.70
CA ALA A 1015 49.62 70.51 49.78
C ALA A 1015 50.39 69.45 50.59
N GLY A 1016 51.65 69.17 50.23
CA GLY A 1016 52.51 68.25 50.99
C GLY A 1016 52.32 66.75 50.71
N GLY A 1017 51.66 66.37 49.60
CA GLY A 1017 51.51 64.95 49.21
C GLY A 1017 50.32 64.23 49.85
N HIS A 1018 49.45 64.95 50.58
CA HIS A 1018 48.26 64.38 51.20
C HIS A 1018 47.15 64.10 50.19
N TYR A 1019 46.67 62.86 50.20
CA TYR A 1019 45.58 62.38 49.35
C TYR A 1019 44.35 62.00 50.17
N ALA A 1020 43.18 62.12 49.54
CA ALA A 1020 41.96 61.55 50.07
C ALA A 1020 41.13 60.93 48.95
N PHE A 1021 40.48 59.82 49.26
CA PHE A 1021 39.70 59.02 48.34
C PHE A 1021 38.31 58.80 48.90
N TYR A 1022 37.30 58.89 48.04
CA TYR A 1022 35.92 58.55 48.35
C TYR A 1022 35.28 57.85 47.15
N ARG A 1023 34.58 56.75 47.39
CA ARG A 1023 33.79 56.03 46.39
C ARG A 1023 32.35 55.95 46.88
N GLY A 1024 31.48 56.62 46.15
CA GLY A 1024 30.04 56.57 46.34
C GLY A 1024 29.48 55.22 45.97
N THR A 1025 28.51 54.75 46.74
CA THR A 1025 27.71 53.55 46.44
C THR A 1025 26.37 53.89 45.80
N THR A 1026 26.01 55.18 45.74
CA THR A 1026 24.74 55.66 45.18
C THR A 1026 24.90 56.01 43.70
N PRO A 1027 24.14 55.39 42.78
CA PRO A 1027 24.16 55.78 41.37
C PRO A 1027 23.43 57.12 41.17
N LEU A 1028 24.10 58.08 40.52
CA LEU A 1028 23.62 59.43 40.26
C LEU A 1028 23.11 59.58 38.81
N ALA A 1029 22.09 60.43 38.58
CA ALA A 1029 21.50 60.81 37.28
C ALA A 1029 20.86 59.67 36.46
N VAL A 1030 19.90 58.94 37.05
CA VAL A 1030 19.13 57.87 36.37
C VAL A 1030 17.94 58.46 35.60
N ALA A 1031 18.04 58.61 34.28
CA ALA A 1031 16.90 58.98 33.42
C ALA A 1031 16.07 57.75 33.02
N ASP A 1032 14.74 57.92 33.04
CA ASP A 1032 13.69 56.91 32.78
C ASP A 1032 13.92 56.01 31.58
N ALA A 1033 14.03 54.70 31.82
CA ALA A 1033 13.94 53.64 30.82
C ALA A 1033 13.00 52.52 31.29
N ARG A 1034 11.72 52.85 31.51
CA ARG A 1034 10.62 51.91 31.23
C ARG A 1034 10.35 51.93 29.73
N ARG A 1035 11.02 51.07 28.97
CA ARG A 1035 10.65 50.54 27.63
C ARG A 1035 11.80 49.71 27.07
N GLU A 1036 11.98 48.49 27.58
CA GLU A 1036 12.65 47.36 26.87
C GLU A 1036 12.56 46.06 27.70
N GLN A 1037 11.35 45.68 28.13
CA GLN A 1037 11.09 44.35 28.71
C GLN A 1037 9.89 43.63 28.09
N ASP A 1038 9.48 44.06 26.90
CA ASP A 1038 8.60 43.30 26.01
C ASP A 1038 9.28 43.20 24.62
N ARG A 1039 10.28 42.32 24.51
CA ARG A 1039 10.75 41.66 23.27
C ARG A 1039 12.00 40.81 23.55
N ALA A 1040 11.82 39.62 24.12
CA ALA A 1040 12.62 38.43 23.85
C ALA A 1040 12.00 37.23 24.60
N GLY A 1041 10.85 36.77 24.10
CA GLY A 1041 10.43 35.39 24.35
C GLY A 1041 11.07 34.49 23.30
N GLY A 1042 11.54 33.31 23.71
CA GLY A 1042 11.69 32.16 22.82
C GLY A 1042 13.01 31.38 22.96
N LEU A 1043 12.95 30.36 23.81
CA LEU A 1043 13.53 29.01 23.64
C LEU A 1043 15.05 28.89 23.41
N GLU A 1044 15.72 28.26 24.37
CA GLU A 1044 16.39 26.99 24.10
C GLU A 1044 16.49 26.15 25.37
N SER A 1045 15.96 24.94 25.26
CA SER A 1045 16.03 23.82 26.18
C SER A 1045 17.43 23.21 26.22
N GLY A 1046 17.96 22.96 27.41
CA GLY A 1046 19.20 22.20 27.57
C GLY A 1046 19.58 22.01 29.03
N ASP A 1047 19.27 20.82 29.54
CA ASP A 1047 19.98 20.13 30.63
C ASP A 1047 19.74 20.63 32.07
N ASP A 1048 18.54 20.36 32.61
CA ASP A 1048 18.28 20.40 34.05
C ASP A 1048 18.87 19.15 34.73
N GLY A 1049 20.14 19.25 35.11
CA GLY A 1049 20.73 18.38 36.11
C GLY A 1049 19.94 18.44 37.42
N LEU A 1050 19.69 17.27 38.02
CA LEU A 1050 19.00 17.03 39.30
C LEU A 1050 19.22 18.16 40.32
N GLN A 1051 18.27 19.10 40.41
CA GLN A 1051 18.18 20.10 41.46
C GLN A 1051 16.82 20.02 42.13
N GLN A 1052 16.80 19.57 43.39
CA GLN A 1052 16.04 20.10 44.55
C GLN A 1052 15.96 19.06 45.67
N GLU A 1053 16.07 19.53 46.91
CA GLU A 1053 15.70 18.81 48.14
C GLU A 1053 14.35 18.10 47.94
N GLY A 1054 14.35 16.76 48.04
CA GLY A 1054 13.15 15.92 47.88
C GLY A 1054 13.30 14.66 47.01
N ALA A 1055 14.44 14.46 46.33
CA ALA A 1055 14.61 13.35 45.38
C ALA A 1055 15.25 12.06 45.95
N TYR A 1056 15.37 11.91 47.28
CA TYR A 1056 16.06 10.75 47.88
C TYR A 1056 15.41 9.41 47.53
N LEU A 1057 14.09 9.37 47.35
CA LEU A 1057 13.36 8.13 47.05
C LEU A 1057 12.93 8.04 45.59
N ARG A 1058 13.48 8.87 44.71
CA ARG A 1058 13.11 8.91 43.29
C ARG A 1058 13.24 7.54 42.62
N ASN A 1059 14.34 6.82 42.80
CA ASN A 1059 14.53 5.50 42.18
C ASN A 1059 13.47 4.47 42.63
N VAL A 1060 13.07 4.50 43.91
CA VAL A 1060 12.04 3.60 44.44
C VAL A 1060 10.64 4.00 43.98
N LEU A 1061 10.34 5.29 43.97
CA LEU A 1061 9.07 5.83 43.50
C LEU A 1061 8.90 5.63 41.98
N ASP A 1062 9.96 5.80 41.20
CA ASP A 1062 9.98 5.54 39.75
C ASP A 1062 9.80 4.05 39.48
N PHE A 1063 10.51 3.16 40.20
CA PHE A 1063 10.31 1.71 40.11
C PHE A 1063 8.87 1.29 40.43
N ASN A 1064 8.29 1.86 41.49
CA ASN A 1064 6.91 1.59 41.86
C ASN A 1064 5.91 2.14 40.83
N SER A 1065 6.14 3.38 40.36
CA SER A 1065 5.34 4.02 39.32
C SER A 1065 5.37 3.22 38.01
N ASP A 1066 6.52 2.66 37.63
CA ASP A 1066 6.64 1.79 36.46
C ASP A 1066 5.81 0.50 36.62
N ASN A 1067 5.82 -0.11 37.80
CA ASN A 1067 5.00 -1.29 38.09
C ASN A 1067 3.50 -0.96 38.03
N GLN A 1068 3.08 0.17 38.62
CA GLN A 1068 1.71 0.69 38.51
C GLN A 1068 1.32 0.98 37.06
N ALA A 1069 2.20 1.63 36.29
CA ALA A 1069 1.95 1.98 34.90
C ALA A 1069 1.78 0.74 34.02
N ARG A 1070 2.59 -0.30 34.23
CA ARG A 1070 2.45 -1.60 33.53
C ARG A 1070 1.12 -2.27 33.82
N ARG A 1071 0.66 -2.28 35.07
CA ARG A 1071 -0.66 -2.82 35.45
C ARG A 1071 -1.79 -1.97 34.88
N MET A 1072 -1.68 -0.65 34.94
CA MET A 1072 -2.66 0.27 34.37
C MET A 1072 -2.80 0.10 32.86
N PHE A 1073 -1.67 -0.08 32.16
CA PHE A 1073 -1.65 -0.36 30.72
C PHE A 1073 -2.36 -1.68 30.40
N ARG A 1074 -2.08 -2.74 31.17
CA ARG A 1074 -2.77 -4.03 31.03
C ARG A 1074 -4.27 -3.89 31.28
N LEU A 1075 -4.68 -3.21 32.36
CA LEU A 1075 -6.09 -2.95 32.66
C LEU A 1075 -6.79 -2.18 31.52
N LYS A 1076 -6.15 -1.14 31.01
CA LYS A 1076 -6.64 -0.36 29.86
C LYS A 1076 -6.81 -1.24 28.62
N ALA A 1077 -5.84 -2.09 28.31
CA ALA A 1077 -5.95 -3.05 27.22
C ALA A 1077 -7.13 -4.03 27.42
N GLN A 1078 -7.38 -4.48 28.66
CA GLN A 1078 -8.52 -5.34 28.99
C GLN A 1078 -9.88 -4.63 28.79
N VAL A 1079 -9.95 -3.33 29.09
CA VAL A 1079 -11.13 -2.47 28.89
C VAL A 1079 -11.38 -2.20 27.39
N GLU A 1080 -10.33 -1.91 26.64
CA GLU A 1080 -10.44 -1.58 25.21
C GLU A 1080 -10.74 -2.80 24.33
N ALA A 1081 -10.31 -4.01 24.74
CA ALA A 1081 -10.51 -5.25 24.00
C ALA A 1081 -11.98 -5.51 23.62
N GLU A 1082 -12.27 -5.78 22.34
CA GLU A 1082 -13.62 -6.11 21.87
C GLU A 1082 -14.04 -7.52 22.31
N ARG A 1083 -15.08 -7.63 23.14
CA ARG A 1083 -15.53 -8.89 23.74
C ARG A 1083 -16.95 -9.22 23.31
N LYS A 1084 -17.06 -9.96 22.21
CA LYS A 1084 -18.34 -10.48 21.67
C LYS A 1084 -18.58 -11.95 22.04
N GLY A 1085 -17.58 -12.61 22.62
CA GLY A 1085 -17.60 -14.04 22.94
C GLY A 1085 -16.21 -14.51 23.40
N VAL A 1086 -15.99 -15.82 23.36
CA VAL A 1086 -14.71 -16.44 23.74
C VAL A 1086 -13.93 -16.84 22.48
N GLN A 1087 -12.66 -16.45 22.42
CA GLN A 1087 -11.76 -16.92 21.37
C GLN A 1087 -11.36 -18.38 21.64
N VAL A 1088 -11.38 -19.23 20.61
CA VAL A 1088 -11.09 -20.66 20.77
C VAL A 1088 -9.73 -20.92 21.41
N LYS A 1089 -8.70 -20.11 21.10
CA LYS A 1089 -7.36 -20.22 21.69
C LYS A 1089 -7.27 -19.95 23.20
N LYS A 1090 -8.26 -19.29 23.79
CA LYS A 1090 -8.31 -19.00 25.24
C LYS A 1090 -8.77 -20.20 26.07
N VAL A 1091 -9.19 -21.27 25.39
CA VAL A 1091 -9.62 -22.54 26.00
C VAL A 1091 -8.50 -23.59 25.90
N LYS A 1092 -7.25 -23.16 26.09
CA LYS A 1092 -6.07 -24.03 26.05
C LYS A 1092 -5.58 -24.38 27.44
#